data_AF-A0A9D2UX21-F1
#
_entry.id   AF-A0A9D2UX21-F1
#
_cell.length_a   1.000
_cell.length_b   1.000
_cell.length_c   1.000
_cell.angle_alpha   90.00
_cell.angle_beta   90.00
_cell.angle_gamma   90.00
#
_symmetry.space_group_name_H-M   'P 1'
#
loop_
_entity.id
_entity.type
_entity.pdbx_description
1 polymer ?
#
loop_
_entity_poly.entity_id
_entity_poly.type
_entity_poly.pdbx_seq_one_letter_code
_entity_poly.pdbx_strand_id
1 'polypeptide(L)'
;MTKIEMRCLRDVARFHNDSRITVRGTQRLLQKGPYRFYAEPGALPYDDYVLDGQYVLLGSVLNVVSPAGTFQVTRANGKIAVSELYHVISGMTDDDTEYLAWVLSHTPVAGYVDLGGQVVRLEERRMGGISVPWPDARTRKAVSLFMRDCRDRARDAKEKAASLREEGAKAFLGLKEEGGRVPLGSLFEVAEGRFLESSSRRSGGKYPVVSSQGVVGHSDEVGCEGQCIVVGQAGQYALQYWMPDGAFALQDTVCISKSEGWNASDMPLEAVYFALYAEGIRNRLRVAGKNVKAKETNVSRIGECLVPDFSNPSMASGYCALSRKLMRRIVELEREAEEAALGARRLMGDLIKGDVDLGKIACFEKHSSKQVDLPDSDTVVADAFEEEPSVEENAHRVADNLFELVASDFGVRGIGYSAFDVAWEAIPLLYIRLKEGRSAYASMMNAVSGADRRRAIDDLLVRRASEWSELSFLENLTTSFSSLSEGGVERLLDALLDLPACMDFAPIGAHVLRMLNCKGVVRQIGDSDAYKQNGATCPLAVSELLSGIASVFAPEAKEIFDPCMIDGSMAMAATSVSGGSLCAQTSEAGSMLVERLCASLVCPADSSEIVVGESALLKDAFSGRSFDFVTSFLPCNETDWTDAPLDANDQRWIFGMPPRNKANLAWFQHAYAHRSKEGTLVLLAANALLHESRGCEPDVRKSIIDSGCIRAVISLPGRLFDDGRAAQSIIVAQDCRGDDCETLFIDATACGVENAGLGGGGAESRLLPSSAIDKILSAIRFWELGQGYVDEKGFCRSVEKSEIMDKGVLTPWTFVQ
;
A
#
# COMPACT_ATOMS: atom_id res chain seq x y z
N MET A 1 17.24 43.33 12.81
CA MET A 1 16.23 42.75 13.71
C MET A 1 14.89 43.44 13.44
N THR A 2 14.07 42.87 12.57
CA THR A 2 12.68 43.30 12.41
C THR A 2 11.88 42.58 13.48
N LYS A 3 11.45 43.29 14.52
CA LYS A 3 10.75 42.68 15.66
C LYS A 3 9.38 42.16 15.20
N ILE A 4 9.09 40.89 15.45
CA ILE A 4 7.80 40.29 15.07
C ILE A 4 6.69 40.92 15.91
N GLU A 5 5.57 41.26 15.27
CA GLU A 5 4.38 41.74 15.94
C GLU A 5 3.72 40.58 16.69
N MET A 6 3.41 40.77 17.99
CA MET A 6 2.65 39.80 18.79
C MET A 6 1.19 40.27 18.86
N ARG A 7 0.24 39.38 18.54
CA ARG A 7 -1.20 39.68 18.57
C ARG A 7 -1.95 38.72 19.49
N CYS A 8 -3.13 39.12 19.96
CA CYS A 8 -4.02 38.19 20.65
C CYS A 8 -4.67 37.26 19.63
N LEU A 9 -4.86 35.98 19.99
CA LEU A 9 -5.46 34.97 19.12
C LEU A 9 -6.85 35.40 18.59
N ARG A 10 -7.63 36.13 19.39
CA ARG A 10 -8.93 36.71 19.00
C ARG A 10 -8.84 37.66 17.80
N ASP A 11 -7.72 38.34 17.61
CA ASP A 11 -7.56 39.36 16.56
C ASP A 11 -7.16 38.75 15.21
N VAL A 12 -6.81 37.45 15.20
CA VAL A 12 -6.20 36.75 14.06
C VAL A 12 -6.89 35.43 13.71
N ALA A 13 -7.81 34.95 14.53
CA ALA A 13 -8.58 33.72 14.33
C ALA A 13 -10.09 33.95 14.52
N ARG A 14 -10.91 33.21 13.76
CA ARG A 14 -12.36 33.11 13.92
C ARG A 14 -12.69 31.98 14.88
N PHE A 15 -13.63 32.19 15.79
CA PHE A 15 -14.01 31.22 16.83
C PHE A 15 -15.37 30.63 16.46
N HIS A 16 -15.50 29.29 16.48
CA HIS A 16 -16.68 28.56 16.02
C HIS A 16 -17.29 27.69 17.14
N ASN A 17 -17.15 28.15 18.39
CA ASN A 17 -17.60 27.41 19.57
C ASN A 17 -19.13 27.26 19.65
N ASP A 18 -19.89 28.15 19.03
CA ASP A 18 -21.36 28.07 18.96
C ASP A 18 -21.86 26.98 17.99
N SER A 19 -21.01 26.50 17.07
CA SER A 19 -21.33 25.42 16.12
C SER A 19 -21.08 24.02 16.69
N ARG A 20 -20.65 23.90 17.95
CA ARG A 20 -20.37 22.61 18.59
C ARG A 20 -21.67 21.91 19.01
N ILE A 21 -21.63 20.57 19.08
CA ILE A 21 -22.80 19.75 19.38
C ILE A 21 -22.57 18.77 20.54
N THR A 22 -23.63 18.51 21.31
CA THR A 22 -23.62 17.56 22.43
C THR A 22 -24.32 16.25 22.05
N VAL A 23 -23.54 15.25 21.64
CA VAL A 23 -24.02 13.88 21.36
C VAL A 23 -23.85 13.01 22.61
N ARG A 24 -24.90 12.29 23.05
CA ARG A 24 -24.81 11.39 24.23
C ARG A 24 -24.04 10.11 23.90
N GLY A 25 -23.34 9.54 24.89
CA GLY A 25 -22.42 8.41 24.69
C GLY A 25 -23.03 7.19 23.98
N THR A 26 -24.28 6.83 24.27
CA THR A 26 -24.98 5.72 23.61
C THR A 26 -25.33 6.00 22.15
N GLN A 27 -25.60 7.26 21.78
CA GLN A 27 -25.87 7.65 20.39
C GLN A 27 -24.60 7.58 19.54
N ARG A 28 -23.43 7.97 20.10
CA ARG A 28 -22.13 7.92 19.39
C ARG A 28 -21.75 6.52 18.88
N LEU A 29 -22.24 5.46 19.51
CA LEU A 29 -21.95 4.07 19.13
C LEU A 29 -22.88 3.51 18.04
N LEU A 30 -23.96 4.22 17.71
CA LEU A 30 -24.95 3.82 16.70
C LEU A 30 -24.77 4.55 15.36
N GLN A 31 -23.98 5.63 15.37
CA GLN A 31 -23.66 6.44 14.20
C GLN A 31 -22.66 5.70 13.30
N LYS A 32 -22.85 5.77 11.98
CA LYS A 32 -22.01 5.08 10.97
C LYS A 32 -21.75 5.91 9.72
N GLY A 33 -22.26 7.14 9.65
CA GLY A 33 -22.12 7.99 8.47
C GLY A 33 -20.70 8.51 8.21
N PRO A 34 -20.54 9.22 7.08
CA PRO A 34 -19.25 9.50 6.46
C PRO A 34 -18.46 10.62 7.15
N TYR A 35 -19.06 11.36 8.07
CA TYR A 35 -18.45 12.55 8.67
C TYR A 35 -17.71 12.22 9.97
N ARG A 36 -16.78 13.11 10.38
CA ARG A 36 -15.96 12.92 11.58
C ARG A 36 -16.51 13.74 12.75
N PHE A 37 -16.96 13.06 13.81
CA PHE A 37 -17.31 13.68 15.08
C PHE A 37 -16.15 13.64 16.08
N TYR A 38 -15.60 14.80 16.41
CA TYR A 38 -14.47 14.97 17.32
C TYR A 38 -14.92 15.00 18.79
N ALA A 39 -14.56 13.94 19.52
CA ALA A 39 -14.84 13.72 20.93
C ALA A 39 -13.63 13.05 21.62
N GLU A 40 -13.81 12.55 22.84
CA GLU A 40 -12.73 11.85 23.53
C GLU A 40 -12.75 10.33 23.29
N PRO A 41 -11.59 9.69 22.98
CA PRO A 41 -10.32 10.25 22.52
C PRO A 41 -10.15 10.07 21.00
N GLY A 42 -10.63 11.02 20.19
CA GLY A 42 -10.42 11.05 18.74
C GLY A 42 -11.66 11.42 17.92
N ALA A 43 -11.62 11.10 16.62
CA ALA A 43 -12.77 11.24 15.74
C ALA A 43 -13.51 9.90 15.62
N LEU A 44 -14.85 9.96 15.66
CA LEU A 44 -15.75 8.83 15.40
C LEU A 44 -16.53 9.07 14.09
N PRO A 45 -17.00 8.02 13.39
CA PRO A 45 -17.99 8.15 12.32
C PRO A 45 -19.27 8.84 12.84
N TYR A 46 -19.89 9.66 12.00
CA TYR A 46 -21.05 10.46 12.37
C TYR A 46 -21.94 10.74 11.15
N ASP A 47 -23.25 10.77 11.37
CA ASP A 47 -24.23 10.79 10.27
C ASP A 47 -24.44 12.20 9.69
N ASP A 48 -24.03 13.25 10.40
CA ASP A 48 -24.27 14.66 10.06
C ASP A 48 -22.99 15.52 10.23
N TYR A 49 -23.02 16.79 9.86
CA TYR A 49 -21.90 17.73 10.07
C TYR A 49 -22.41 19.14 10.40
N VAL A 50 -21.57 19.92 11.09
CA VAL A 50 -21.90 21.29 11.53
C VAL A 50 -20.85 22.33 11.14
N LEU A 51 -19.73 21.87 10.57
CA LEU A 51 -18.60 22.67 10.12
C LEU A 51 -18.04 22.06 8.83
N ASP A 52 -17.58 22.89 7.91
CA ASP A 52 -16.99 22.48 6.63
C ASP A 52 -15.86 23.44 6.24
N GLY A 53 -14.63 22.94 6.17
CA GLY A 53 -13.43 23.75 5.98
C GLY A 53 -12.23 23.24 6.77
N GLN A 54 -11.22 24.10 7.01
CA GLN A 54 -10.05 23.78 7.84
C GLN A 54 -10.17 24.42 9.23
N TYR A 55 -9.92 23.64 10.28
CA TYR A 55 -10.06 24.06 11.67
C TYR A 55 -8.94 23.52 12.56
N VAL A 56 -8.61 24.30 13.58
CA VAL A 56 -7.74 23.91 14.69
C VAL A 56 -8.63 23.67 15.91
N LEU A 57 -8.55 22.47 16.47
CA LEU A 57 -9.26 22.07 17.68
C LEU A 57 -8.28 22.08 18.86
N LEU A 58 -8.54 22.95 19.84
CA LEU A 58 -7.84 23.00 21.13
C LEU A 58 -8.67 22.29 22.18
N GLY A 59 -8.09 21.47 23.05
CA GLY A 59 -8.86 20.88 24.16
C GLY A 59 -9.43 21.96 25.08
N SER A 60 -10.72 21.86 25.43
CA SER A 60 -11.37 22.76 26.39
C SER A 60 -11.26 22.24 27.82
N VAL A 61 -11.39 20.93 28.02
CA VAL A 61 -11.30 20.22 29.31
C VAL A 61 -10.62 18.87 29.08
N LEU A 62 -9.94 18.31 30.09
CA LEU A 62 -9.26 17.00 30.11
C LEU A 62 -8.06 16.87 29.13
N ASN A 63 -8.25 17.11 27.84
CA ASN A 63 -7.21 17.06 26.79
C ASN A 63 -6.64 18.44 26.43
N VAL A 64 -6.35 19.28 27.43
CA VAL A 64 -5.87 20.67 27.24
C VAL A 64 -4.36 20.75 27.00
N VAL A 65 -3.60 19.88 27.68
CA VAL A 65 -2.13 19.94 27.79
C VAL A 65 -1.52 18.73 27.10
N SER A 66 -0.55 18.97 26.21
CA SER A 66 0.25 17.91 25.58
C SER A 66 1.28 17.34 26.57
N PRO A 67 1.85 16.14 26.32
CA PRO A 67 2.95 15.62 27.13
C PRO A 67 4.20 16.53 27.20
N ALA A 68 4.32 17.50 26.29
CA ALA A 68 5.40 18.50 26.28
C ALA A 68 5.08 19.79 27.06
N GLY A 69 3.92 19.87 27.73
CA GLY A 69 3.48 21.08 28.45
C GLY A 69 2.95 22.21 27.55
N THR A 70 2.77 21.93 26.26
CA THR A 70 2.21 22.85 25.25
C THR A 70 0.73 22.54 24.97
N PHE A 71 0.02 23.38 24.22
CA PHE A 71 -1.40 23.11 23.95
C PHE A 71 -1.56 21.82 23.14
N GLN A 72 -2.50 20.98 23.56
CA GLN A 72 -2.91 19.83 22.78
C GLN A 72 -3.77 20.30 21.60
N VAL A 73 -3.22 20.18 20.40
CA VAL A 73 -3.82 20.64 19.14
C VAL A 73 -4.21 19.46 18.26
N THR A 74 -5.41 19.50 17.69
CA THR A 74 -5.86 18.59 16.62
C THR A 74 -6.22 19.41 15.38
N ARG A 75 -5.76 18.99 14.20
CA ARG A 75 -6.19 19.56 12.91
C ARG A 75 -7.43 18.80 12.41
N ALA A 76 -8.43 19.52 11.91
CA ALA A 76 -9.66 18.94 11.40
C ALA A 76 -10.07 19.62 10.09
N ASN A 77 -10.27 18.82 9.04
CA ASN A 77 -10.47 19.30 7.67
C ASN A 77 -11.72 18.65 7.04
N GLY A 78 -12.43 19.41 6.23
CA GLY A 78 -13.66 19.00 5.53
C GLY A 78 -14.89 19.06 6.42
N LYS A 79 -15.90 18.24 6.09
CA LYS A 79 -17.18 18.14 6.81
C LYS A 79 -17.03 17.41 8.13
N ILE A 80 -17.13 18.14 9.23
CA ILE A 80 -16.89 17.65 10.59
C ILE A 80 -18.02 18.06 11.56
N ALA A 81 -18.10 17.32 12.66
CA ALA A 81 -18.82 17.72 13.85
C ALA A 81 -17.88 17.73 15.05
N VAL A 82 -18.09 18.63 16.01
CA VAL A 82 -17.18 18.79 17.15
C VAL A 82 -17.96 18.92 18.45
N SER A 83 -17.47 18.27 19.51
CA SER A 83 -18.08 18.35 20.85
C SER A 83 -17.55 19.52 21.68
N GLU A 84 -18.27 19.86 22.75
CA GLU A 84 -17.88 20.85 23.77
C GLU A 84 -16.50 20.61 24.42
N LEU A 85 -15.93 19.41 24.26
CA LEU A 85 -14.60 19.02 24.76
C LEU A 85 -13.45 19.71 23.99
N TYR A 86 -13.75 20.35 22.87
CA TYR A 86 -12.82 21.18 22.11
C TYR A 86 -13.33 22.61 21.98
N HIS A 87 -12.40 23.57 21.88
CA HIS A 87 -12.64 24.85 21.23
C HIS A 87 -12.29 24.73 19.75
N VAL A 88 -13.10 25.35 18.90
CA VAL A 88 -12.92 25.34 17.44
C VAL A 88 -12.49 26.72 16.98
N ILE A 89 -11.36 26.82 16.30
CA ILE A 89 -10.90 28.05 15.66
C ILE A 89 -10.47 27.81 14.21
N SER A 90 -10.54 28.85 13.38
CA SER A 90 -9.89 28.89 12.07
C SER A 90 -9.08 30.17 11.93
N GLY A 91 -8.06 30.18 11.08
CA GLY A 91 -7.43 31.42 10.63
C GLY A 91 -8.36 32.27 9.76
N MET A 92 -7.84 33.37 9.24
CA MET A 92 -8.55 34.17 8.22
C MET A 92 -8.49 33.52 6.83
N THR A 93 -7.47 32.68 6.62
CA THR A 93 -7.22 31.81 5.45
C THR A 93 -6.79 30.41 5.93
N ASP A 94 -6.69 29.45 5.01
CA ASP A 94 -6.17 28.11 5.29
C ASP A 94 -4.68 28.13 5.69
N ASP A 95 -3.86 28.93 5.00
CA ASP A 95 -2.44 29.16 5.37
C ASP A 95 -2.31 29.72 6.81
N ASP A 96 -3.21 30.62 7.21
CA ASP A 96 -3.26 31.15 8.59
C ASP A 96 -3.72 30.09 9.60
N THR A 97 -4.62 29.20 9.20
CA THR A 97 -5.12 28.10 10.03
C THR A 97 -4.01 27.09 10.33
N GLU A 98 -3.24 26.70 9.31
CA GLU A 98 -2.10 25.79 9.47
C GLU A 98 -0.96 26.44 10.29
N TYR A 99 -0.68 27.72 10.07
CA TYR A 99 0.29 28.48 10.88
C TYR A 99 -0.10 28.52 12.36
N LEU A 100 -1.37 28.82 12.66
CA LEU A 100 -1.90 28.83 14.03
C LEU A 100 -1.81 27.45 14.69
N ALA A 101 -2.10 26.36 13.95
CA ALA A 101 -1.95 24.99 14.46
C ALA A 101 -0.53 24.72 14.96
N TRP A 102 0.49 25.17 14.20
CA TRP A 102 1.90 25.04 14.56
C TRP A 102 2.33 25.90 15.75
N VAL A 103 1.93 27.17 15.78
CA VAL A 103 2.25 28.09 16.88
C VAL A 103 1.63 27.58 18.19
N LEU A 104 0.35 27.21 18.17
CA LEU A 104 -0.37 26.76 19.36
C LEU A 104 0.21 25.45 19.90
N SER A 105 0.55 24.48 19.04
CA SER A 105 1.13 23.20 19.48
C SER A 105 2.50 23.33 20.14
N HIS A 106 3.17 24.47 19.97
CA HIS A 106 4.46 24.79 20.60
C HIS A 106 4.34 25.85 21.71
N THR A 107 3.17 26.44 21.93
CA THR A 107 2.95 27.48 22.95
C THR A 107 2.77 26.82 24.33
N PRO A 108 3.56 27.20 25.35
CA PRO A 108 3.42 26.66 26.71
C PRO A 108 2.08 26.99 27.36
N VAL A 109 1.48 26.03 28.04
CA VAL A 109 0.11 26.16 28.61
C VAL A 109 0.12 26.81 30.00
N ALA A 110 1.26 26.79 30.69
CA ALA A 110 1.41 27.21 32.10
C ALA A 110 1.10 28.71 32.39
N GLY A 111 0.88 29.54 31.36
CA GLY A 111 0.40 30.92 31.51
C GLY A 111 -1.11 31.10 31.35
N TYR A 112 -1.84 30.08 30.88
CA TYR A 112 -3.22 30.22 30.40
C TYR A 112 -4.23 29.41 31.22
N VAL A 113 -3.83 28.33 31.87
CA VAL A 113 -4.72 27.47 32.69
C VAL A 113 -4.11 27.21 34.07
N ASP A 114 -4.95 26.81 35.02
CA ASP A 114 -4.47 26.29 36.31
C ASP A 114 -4.10 24.81 36.16
N LEU A 115 -2.82 24.50 36.35
CA LEU A 115 -2.26 23.15 36.30
C LEU A 115 -2.30 22.43 37.67
N GLY A 116 -2.64 23.14 38.76
CA GLY A 116 -2.79 22.57 40.11
C GLY A 116 -4.22 22.12 40.43
N GLY A 117 -5.20 22.49 39.60
CA GLY A 117 -6.60 22.11 39.77
C GLY A 117 -6.87 20.63 39.45
N GLN A 118 -7.90 20.04 40.08
CA GLN A 118 -8.32 18.65 39.82
C GLN A 118 -8.76 18.39 38.38
N VAL A 119 -9.15 19.44 37.63
CA VAL A 119 -9.51 19.37 36.23
C VAL A 119 -8.87 20.55 35.50
N VAL A 120 -7.92 20.28 34.61
CA VAL A 120 -7.33 21.31 33.75
C VAL A 120 -8.35 21.72 32.69
N ARG A 121 -8.61 23.03 32.60
CA ARG A 121 -9.59 23.64 31.70
C ARG A 121 -9.03 24.89 31.04
N LEU A 122 -9.21 24.99 29.73
CA LEU A 122 -9.06 26.24 28.99
C LEU A 122 -10.43 26.94 28.93
N GLU A 123 -10.45 28.24 29.19
CA GLU A 123 -11.63 29.09 29.02
C GLU A 123 -11.50 29.86 27.71
N GLU A 124 -12.59 30.04 26.96
CA GLU A 124 -12.56 30.77 25.68
C GLU A 124 -12.02 32.21 25.84
N ARG A 125 -12.35 32.89 26.95
CA ARG A 125 -11.80 34.22 27.26
C ARG A 125 -10.28 34.20 27.36
N ARG A 126 -9.71 33.15 27.97
CA ARG A 126 -8.25 32.99 28.12
C ARG A 126 -7.60 32.54 26.81
N MET A 127 -8.26 31.66 26.07
CA MET A 127 -7.86 31.24 24.72
C MET A 127 -7.75 32.45 23.77
N GLY A 128 -8.75 33.34 23.78
CA GLY A 128 -8.72 34.59 23.00
C GLY A 128 -7.59 35.55 23.37
N GLY A 129 -7.07 35.45 24.59
CA GLY A 129 -5.91 36.21 25.07
C GLY A 129 -4.56 35.52 24.88
N ILE A 130 -4.49 34.37 24.19
CA ILE A 130 -3.22 33.74 23.84
C ILE A 130 -2.44 34.69 22.93
N SER A 131 -1.22 35.03 23.33
CA SER A 131 -0.32 35.86 22.54
C SER A 131 0.37 35.00 21.48
N VAL A 132 0.19 35.34 20.20
CA VAL A 132 0.76 34.63 19.07
C VAL A 132 1.66 35.55 18.23
N PRO A 133 2.83 35.09 17.77
CA PRO A 133 3.60 35.81 16.76
C PRO A 133 2.78 35.93 15.47
N TRP A 134 2.75 37.12 14.88
CA TRP A 134 1.97 37.40 13.67
C TRP A 134 2.79 38.18 12.62
N PRO A 135 3.80 37.55 12.01
CA PRO A 135 4.52 38.14 10.88
C PRO A 135 3.61 38.22 9.64
N ASP A 136 4.10 38.78 8.54
CA ASP A 136 3.34 38.89 7.30
C ASP A 136 2.93 37.52 6.71
N ALA A 137 1.95 37.53 5.80
CA ALA A 137 1.36 36.30 5.27
C ALA A 137 2.36 35.39 4.52
N ARG A 138 3.38 35.95 3.83
CA ARG A 138 4.39 35.14 3.16
C ARG A 138 5.27 34.44 4.18
N THR A 139 5.69 35.15 5.22
CA THR A 139 6.44 34.57 6.34
C THR A 139 5.65 33.48 7.06
N ARG A 140 4.35 33.67 7.34
CA ARG A 140 3.49 32.63 7.95
C ARG A 140 3.41 31.36 7.11
N LYS A 141 3.27 31.50 5.78
CA LYS A 141 3.27 30.36 4.84
C LYS A 141 4.63 29.66 4.79
N ALA A 142 5.73 30.42 4.71
CA ALA A 142 7.09 29.87 4.69
C ALA A 142 7.44 29.09 5.96
N VAL A 143 7.06 29.60 7.14
CA VAL A 143 7.20 28.89 8.42
C VAL A 143 6.38 27.60 8.41
N SER A 144 5.14 27.62 7.93
CA SER A 144 4.28 26.43 7.88
C SER A 144 4.83 25.34 6.95
N LEU A 145 5.41 25.74 5.80
CA LEU A 145 6.09 24.82 4.88
C LEU A 145 7.36 24.22 5.50
N PHE A 146 8.19 25.02 6.18
CA PHE A 146 9.38 24.52 6.88
C PHE A 146 9.02 23.55 8.02
N MET A 147 7.97 23.85 8.79
CA MET A 147 7.51 22.97 9.87
C MET A 147 6.93 21.66 9.34
N ARG A 148 6.26 21.69 8.17
CA ARG A 148 5.84 20.50 7.44
C ARG A 148 7.04 19.66 7.00
N ASP A 149 8.01 20.27 6.31
CA ASP A 149 9.26 19.59 5.90
C ASP A 149 10.01 18.95 7.08
N CYS A 150 10.24 19.69 8.16
CA CYS A 150 10.87 19.15 9.37
C CYS A 150 10.09 17.98 9.99
N ARG A 151 8.75 18.04 10.00
CA ARG A 151 7.91 16.95 10.51
C ARG A 151 7.99 15.73 9.60
N ASP A 152 7.88 15.94 8.30
CA ASP A 152 7.81 14.87 7.31
C ASP A 152 9.18 14.17 7.22
N ARG A 153 10.29 14.91 7.12
CA ARG A 153 11.66 14.33 7.25
C ARG A 153 11.87 13.56 8.57
N ALA A 154 11.38 14.09 9.70
CA ALA A 154 11.50 13.42 11.00
C ALA A 154 10.57 12.20 11.16
N ARG A 155 9.49 12.10 10.39
CA ARG A 155 8.64 10.91 10.27
C ARG A 155 9.34 9.89 9.39
N ASP A 156 9.70 10.28 8.18
CA ASP A 156 10.27 9.39 7.16
C ASP A 156 11.55 8.73 7.70
N ALA A 157 12.46 9.50 8.31
CA ALA A 157 13.67 8.94 8.94
C ALA A 157 13.37 7.95 10.08
N LYS A 158 12.29 8.14 10.85
CA LYS A 158 11.86 7.18 11.89
C LYS A 158 11.23 5.92 11.31
N GLU A 159 10.47 6.04 10.23
CA GLU A 159 9.85 4.91 9.52
C GLU A 159 10.94 4.05 8.87
N LYS A 160 11.91 4.68 8.18
CA LYS A 160 13.13 4.02 7.67
C LYS A 160 13.90 3.30 8.78
N ALA A 161 14.15 3.98 9.91
CA ALA A 161 14.81 3.37 11.07
C ALA A 161 13.98 2.23 11.70
N ALA A 162 12.64 2.24 11.60
CA ALA A 162 11.81 1.13 12.03
C ALA A 162 11.96 -0.08 11.10
N SER A 163 11.89 0.14 9.79
CA SER A 163 12.09 -0.90 8.76
C SER A 163 13.43 -1.63 8.94
N LEU A 164 14.54 -0.90 9.12
CA LEU A 164 15.87 -1.51 9.36
C LEU A 164 15.95 -2.35 10.65
N ARG A 165 15.12 -2.06 11.68
CA ARG A 165 15.02 -2.91 12.87
C ARG A 165 14.24 -4.19 12.61
N GLU A 166 13.22 -4.13 11.76
CA GLU A 166 12.50 -5.32 11.31
C GLU A 166 13.36 -6.17 10.36
N GLU A 167 14.13 -5.56 9.46
CA GLU A 167 15.12 -6.26 8.61
C GLU A 167 16.12 -7.04 9.45
N GLY A 168 16.77 -6.40 10.43
CA GLY A 168 17.72 -7.07 11.32
C GLY A 168 17.09 -8.21 12.12
N ALA A 169 15.84 -8.05 12.56
CA ALA A 169 15.10 -9.09 13.27
C ALA A 169 14.66 -10.26 12.35
N LYS A 170 14.27 -9.97 11.10
CA LYS A 170 13.99 -11.00 10.06
C LYS A 170 15.27 -11.77 9.74
N ALA A 171 16.40 -11.07 9.58
CA ALA A 171 17.71 -11.68 9.33
C ALA A 171 18.16 -12.59 10.49
N PHE A 172 17.89 -12.20 11.74
CA PHE A 172 18.11 -13.05 12.91
C PHE A 172 17.27 -14.33 12.87
N LEU A 173 15.96 -14.22 12.60
CA LEU A 173 15.04 -15.37 12.52
C LEU A 173 15.34 -16.31 11.35
N GLY A 174 15.98 -15.83 10.29
CA GLY A 174 16.41 -16.62 9.14
C GLY A 174 17.70 -17.44 9.34
N LEU A 175 18.38 -17.30 10.48
CA LEU A 175 19.57 -18.09 10.79
C LEU A 175 19.21 -19.56 11.05
N LYS A 176 19.84 -20.48 10.31
CA LYS A 176 19.73 -21.92 10.59
C LYS A 176 20.32 -22.24 11.96
N GLU A 177 19.62 -23.05 12.76
CA GLU A 177 20.03 -23.43 14.14
C GLU A 177 21.19 -24.45 14.20
N GLU A 178 22.13 -24.43 13.25
CA GLU A 178 23.27 -25.36 13.14
C GLU A 178 24.42 -24.99 14.10
N GLY A 179 24.10 -24.84 15.38
CA GLY A 179 25.07 -24.48 16.44
C GLY A 179 24.55 -24.56 17.88
N GLY A 180 23.23 -24.71 18.09
CA GLY A 180 22.62 -24.61 19.41
C GLY A 180 22.39 -23.17 19.86
N ARG A 181 21.86 -23.00 21.08
CA ARG A 181 21.61 -21.70 21.70
C ARG A 181 22.25 -21.63 23.10
N VAL A 182 22.77 -20.46 23.47
CA VAL A 182 23.40 -20.17 24.75
C VAL A 182 22.67 -19.03 25.48
N PRO A 183 22.69 -18.98 26.82
CA PRO A 183 22.13 -17.85 27.58
C PRO A 183 22.88 -16.55 27.28
N LEU A 184 22.16 -15.44 27.07
CA LEU A 184 22.77 -14.14 26.80
C LEU A 184 23.78 -13.71 27.88
N GLY A 185 23.52 -14.05 29.14
CA GLY A 185 24.39 -13.77 30.28
C GLY A 185 25.70 -14.57 30.33
N SER A 186 25.91 -15.54 29.44
CA SER A 186 27.24 -16.17 29.26
C SER A 186 28.09 -15.48 28.18
N LEU A 187 27.54 -14.51 27.45
CA LEU A 187 28.22 -13.77 26.37
C LEU A 187 28.38 -12.27 26.67
N PHE A 188 27.47 -11.69 27.47
CA PHE A 188 27.42 -10.26 27.76
C PHE A 188 27.22 -10.02 29.26
N GLU A 189 27.71 -8.89 29.75
CA GLU A 189 27.39 -8.40 31.09
C GLU A 189 25.94 -7.87 31.10
N VAL A 190 25.14 -8.33 32.06
CA VAL A 190 23.73 -7.97 32.21
C VAL A 190 23.52 -7.47 33.64
N ALA A 191 23.36 -6.16 33.81
CA ALA A 191 23.35 -5.49 35.11
C ALA A 191 22.05 -4.70 35.37
N GLU A 192 21.62 -4.59 36.63
CA GLU A 192 20.55 -3.67 37.02
C GLU A 192 21.02 -2.21 36.91
N GLY A 193 20.12 -1.35 36.43
CA GLY A 193 20.33 0.09 36.54
C GLY A 193 20.30 0.55 38.01
N ARG A 194 20.77 1.76 38.25
CA ARG A 194 20.99 2.31 39.60
C ARG A 194 20.04 3.45 39.94
N PHE A 195 19.87 3.72 41.22
CA PHE A 195 19.15 4.93 41.64
C PHE A 195 19.98 6.18 41.28
N LEU A 196 19.31 7.20 40.74
CA LEU A 196 19.85 8.53 40.50
C LEU A 196 18.78 9.56 40.84
N GLU A 197 19.09 10.53 41.69
CA GLU A 197 18.15 11.55 42.12
C GLU A 197 17.69 12.42 40.94
N SER A 198 16.43 12.85 40.91
CA SER A 198 15.89 13.68 39.83
C SER A 198 16.61 15.03 39.68
N SER A 199 17.21 15.55 40.75
CA SER A 199 18.03 16.76 40.77
C SER A 199 19.34 16.63 39.97
N SER A 200 19.93 15.42 39.90
CA SER A 200 21.11 15.11 39.08
C SER A 200 20.79 14.94 37.59
N ARG A 201 19.51 14.84 37.20
CA ARG A 201 19.08 14.62 35.80
C ARG A 201 18.91 15.96 35.08
N ARG A 202 19.98 16.42 34.42
CA ARG A 202 20.04 17.72 33.75
C ARG A 202 19.98 17.61 32.22
N SER A 203 19.86 18.74 31.52
CA SER A 203 19.75 18.78 30.05
C SER A 203 21.09 18.73 29.29
N GLY A 204 22.21 18.49 29.97
CA GLY A 204 23.55 18.56 29.40
C GLY A 204 24.59 17.92 30.30
N GLY A 205 24.51 16.61 30.48
CA GLY A 205 25.51 15.76 31.14
C GLY A 205 26.13 14.79 30.14
N LYS A 206 27.27 14.18 30.49
CA LYS A 206 28.02 13.27 29.60
C LYS A 206 27.20 12.07 29.12
N TYR A 207 26.38 11.47 29.99
CA TYR A 207 25.62 10.24 29.70
C TYR A 207 24.11 10.48 29.70
N PRO A 208 23.35 9.93 28.74
CA PRO A 208 21.89 9.91 28.81
C PRO A 208 21.42 9.05 29.99
N VAL A 209 20.45 9.54 30.74
CA VAL A 209 19.80 8.84 31.86
C VAL A 209 18.55 8.15 31.33
N VAL A 210 18.48 6.82 31.43
CA VAL A 210 17.46 5.99 30.77
C VAL A 210 16.61 5.24 31.81
N SER A 211 15.29 5.34 31.66
CA SER A 211 14.26 4.66 32.47
C SER A 211 13.48 3.63 31.66
N SER A 212 12.57 2.89 32.28
CA SER A 212 11.56 2.06 31.59
C SER A 212 10.71 2.85 30.59
N GLN A 213 10.59 4.17 30.77
CA GLN A 213 9.86 5.08 29.86
C GLN A 213 10.77 5.76 28.82
N GLY A 214 12.06 5.46 28.80
CA GLY A 214 13.07 6.03 27.90
C GLY A 214 13.96 7.07 28.55
N VAL A 215 14.62 7.89 27.73
CA VAL A 215 15.58 8.92 28.18
C VAL A 215 14.85 10.01 28.96
N VAL A 216 15.25 10.22 30.22
CA VAL A 216 14.62 11.16 31.17
C VAL A 216 15.54 12.31 31.59
N GLY A 217 16.72 12.42 30.98
CA GLY A 217 17.69 13.48 31.24
C GLY A 217 19.10 13.03 30.85
N HIS A 218 20.10 13.76 31.32
CA HIS A 218 21.53 13.42 31.21
C HIS A 218 22.24 13.65 32.56
N SER A 219 23.34 12.96 32.80
CA SER A 219 24.17 13.07 34.02
C SER A 219 25.66 12.99 33.68
N ASP A 220 26.51 13.53 34.56
CA ASP A 220 27.96 13.27 34.51
C ASP A 220 28.38 12.07 35.37
N GLU A 221 27.45 11.52 36.16
CA GLU A 221 27.71 10.32 36.95
C GLU A 221 28.01 9.13 36.04
N VAL A 222 29.01 8.33 36.41
CA VAL A 222 29.51 7.22 35.59
C VAL A 222 28.44 6.14 35.47
N GLY A 223 27.85 6.03 34.29
CA GLY A 223 26.92 4.98 33.88
C GLY A 223 27.63 3.70 33.46
N CYS A 224 27.09 3.03 32.43
CA CYS A 224 27.84 2.11 31.59
C CYS A 224 28.60 2.93 30.54
N GLU A 225 29.91 2.70 30.39
CA GLU A 225 30.75 3.43 29.43
C GLU A 225 30.90 2.64 28.11
N GLY A 226 30.71 3.30 26.97
CA GLY A 226 30.75 2.66 25.65
C GLY A 226 29.45 1.97 25.26
N GLN A 227 29.44 1.29 24.11
CA GLN A 227 28.24 0.69 23.51
C GLN A 227 27.47 -0.20 24.49
N CYS A 228 26.21 0.14 24.78
CA CYS A 228 25.31 -0.69 25.58
C CYS A 228 23.87 -0.72 25.05
N ILE A 229 23.07 -1.69 25.50
CA ILE A 229 21.63 -1.74 25.28
C ILE A 229 20.94 -1.58 26.65
N VAL A 230 20.02 -0.63 26.77
CA VAL A 230 19.22 -0.45 27.99
C VAL A 230 17.80 -0.95 27.74
N VAL A 231 17.33 -1.89 28.57
CA VAL A 231 16.01 -2.53 28.48
C VAL A 231 15.14 -2.14 29.68
N GLY A 232 13.93 -1.65 29.45
CA GLY A 232 12.98 -1.28 30.50
C GLY A 232 12.42 -2.48 31.28
N GLN A 233 12.44 -2.40 32.61
CA GLN A 233 11.75 -3.32 33.52
C GLN A 233 10.38 -2.75 33.93
N ALA A 234 9.40 -3.65 34.12
CA ALA A 234 8.03 -3.39 34.61
C ALA A 234 7.06 -2.60 33.70
N GLY A 235 5.77 -2.65 34.05
CA GLY A 235 4.71 -1.84 33.43
C GLY A 235 3.92 -2.59 32.37
N GLN A 236 4.18 -2.33 31.09
CA GLN A 236 3.41 -2.93 29.97
C GLN A 236 4.21 -3.31 28.71
N TYR A 237 5.43 -2.79 28.49
CA TYR A 237 6.22 -3.11 27.30
C TYR A 237 7.72 -3.05 27.64
N ALA A 238 8.49 -4.08 27.31
CA ALA A 238 9.94 -4.09 27.48
C ALA A 238 10.58 -3.29 26.32
N LEU A 239 10.90 -2.02 26.57
CA LEU A 239 11.49 -1.11 25.59
C LEU A 239 13.00 -1.26 25.55
N GLN A 240 13.62 -1.31 24.37
CA GLN A 240 15.07 -1.42 24.21
C GLN A 240 15.71 -0.21 23.51
N TYR A 241 16.69 0.39 24.17
CA TYR A 241 17.38 1.57 23.70
C TYR A 241 18.83 1.22 23.37
N TRP A 242 19.24 1.50 22.13
CA TRP A 242 20.64 1.42 21.72
C TRP A 242 21.38 2.67 22.20
N MET A 243 22.53 2.49 22.86
CA MET A 243 23.31 3.57 23.45
C MET A 243 24.74 3.50 22.91
N PRO A 244 25.09 4.23 21.83
CA PRO A 244 26.37 4.07 21.14
C PRO A 244 27.56 4.49 22.00
N ASP A 245 27.39 5.52 22.84
CA ASP A 245 28.45 6.13 23.66
C ASP A 245 28.34 5.79 25.16
N GLY A 246 27.36 4.95 25.54
CA GLY A 246 27.04 4.59 26.93
C GLY A 246 25.85 5.36 27.51
N ALA A 247 25.43 4.95 28.71
CA ALA A 247 24.23 5.47 29.37
C ALA A 247 24.21 5.23 30.88
N PHE A 248 23.51 6.09 31.62
CA PHE A 248 23.13 5.83 33.01
C PHE A 248 21.75 5.15 33.04
N ALA A 249 21.75 3.82 33.12
CA ALA A 249 20.56 3.00 33.32
C ALA A 249 19.98 3.20 34.73
N LEU A 250 18.69 3.50 34.86
CA LEU A 250 17.99 3.67 36.13
C LEU A 250 17.50 2.34 36.72
N GLN A 251 17.20 2.32 38.02
CA GLN A 251 16.73 1.13 38.76
C GLN A 251 15.51 0.39 38.18
N ASP A 252 14.78 0.98 37.23
CA ASP A 252 13.69 0.37 36.47
C ASP A 252 14.13 -0.12 35.08
N THR A 253 15.42 -0.46 34.92
CA THR A 253 16.03 -0.93 33.66
C THR A 253 17.14 -1.96 33.89
N VAL A 254 17.44 -2.72 32.83
CA VAL A 254 18.63 -3.57 32.70
C VAL A 254 19.57 -2.95 31.68
N CYS A 255 20.86 -2.93 31.96
CA CYS A 255 21.91 -2.59 31.00
C CYS A 255 22.60 -3.87 30.51
N ILE A 256 22.83 -3.96 29.20
CA ILE A 256 23.55 -5.06 28.55
C ILE A 256 24.79 -4.47 27.88
N SER A 257 25.98 -4.94 28.27
CA SER A 257 27.28 -4.45 27.83
C SER A 257 28.26 -5.59 27.54
N LYS A 258 29.38 -5.28 26.87
CA LYS A 258 30.47 -6.24 26.65
C LYS A 258 31.19 -6.51 27.97
N SER A 259 31.44 -7.77 28.29
CA SER A 259 32.15 -8.18 29.51
C SER A 259 33.65 -7.90 29.43
N GLU A 260 34.32 -7.77 30.57
CA GLU A 260 35.79 -7.71 30.60
C GLU A 260 36.42 -8.96 29.97
N GLY A 261 37.34 -8.78 29.02
CA GLY A 261 37.99 -9.86 28.26
C GLY A 261 37.33 -10.24 26.94
N TRP A 262 36.20 -9.62 26.57
CA TRP A 262 35.49 -9.85 25.31
C TRP A 262 36.31 -9.39 24.07
N ASN A 263 36.38 -10.20 23.01
CA ASN A 263 37.24 -9.93 21.85
C ASN A 263 36.44 -9.39 20.65
N ALA A 264 37.01 -8.48 19.86
CA ALA A 264 36.30 -7.81 18.76
C ALA A 264 35.87 -8.74 17.61
N SER A 265 36.40 -9.97 17.61
CA SER A 265 36.03 -11.09 16.73
C SER A 265 34.67 -11.70 17.06
N ASP A 266 34.17 -11.51 18.28
CA ASP A 266 32.98 -12.17 18.81
C ASP A 266 31.69 -11.42 18.44
N MET A 267 30.53 -11.97 18.84
CA MET A 267 29.19 -11.48 18.48
C MET A 267 28.99 -9.98 18.79
N PRO A 268 28.80 -9.08 17.80
CA PRO A 268 28.61 -7.66 18.05
C PRO A 268 27.34 -7.40 18.86
N LEU A 269 27.37 -6.39 19.73
CA LEU A 269 26.20 -6.01 20.54
C LEU A 269 25.02 -5.57 19.65
N GLU A 270 25.32 -5.05 18.46
CA GLU A 270 24.38 -4.77 17.39
C GLU A 270 23.54 -6.02 17.01
N ALA A 271 24.14 -7.21 16.97
CA ALA A 271 23.45 -8.47 16.68
C ALA A 271 22.52 -8.91 17.83
N VAL A 272 22.88 -8.58 19.07
CA VAL A 272 22.04 -8.80 20.27
C VAL A 272 20.81 -7.90 20.22
N TYR A 273 20.97 -6.64 19.81
CA TYR A 273 19.86 -5.70 19.69
C TYR A 273 18.74 -6.24 18.79
N PHE A 274 19.07 -6.79 17.62
CA PHE A 274 18.07 -7.37 16.72
C PHE A 274 17.53 -8.73 17.21
N ALA A 275 18.33 -9.52 17.93
CA ALA A 275 17.85 -10.74 18.60
C ALA A 275 16.76 -10.45 19.63
N LEU A 276 17.01 -9.49 20.53
CA LEU A 276 16.03 -9.02 21.52
C LEU A 276 14.79 -8.40 20.83
N TYR A 277 14.99 -7.68 19.71
CA TYR A 277 13.89 -7.16 18.89
C TYR A 277 13.02 -8.28 18.31
N ALA A 278 13.62 -9.36 17.80
CA ALA A 278 12.92 -10.52 17.27
C ALA A 278 12.06 -11.20 18.36
N GLU A 279 12.63 -11.41 19.55
CA GLU A 279 11.96 -11.96 20.75
C GLU A 279 10.89 -11.02 21.36
N GLY A 280 10.63 -9.86 20.75
CA GLY A 280 9.53 -8.96 21.11
C GLY A 280 9.87 -7.89 22.14
N ILE A 281 11.15 -7.73 22.49
CA ILE A 281 11.66 -6.60 23.28
C ILE A 281 11.90 -5.44 22.29
N ARG A 282 10.94 -4.53 22.15
CA ARG A 282 10.89 -3.55 21.04
C ARG A 282 10.63 -2.14 21.52
N ASN A 283 11.10 -1.16 20.76
CA ASN A 283 10.71 0.24 20.96
C ASN A 283 9.21 0.46 20.72
N ARG A 284 8.67 1.50 21.36
CA ARG A 284 7.23 1.70 21.58
C ARG A 284 6.49 2.06 20.29
N LEU A 285 5.85 1.08 19.65
CA LEU A 285 4.83 1.29 18.62
C LEU A 285 3.43 1.01 19.19
N ARG A 286 2.49 1.94 18.96
CA ARG A 286 1.10 1.82 19.41
C ARG A 286 0.30 1.00 18.39
N VAL A 287 0.25 -0.31 18.56
CA VAL A 287 -0.59 -1.19 17.73
C VAL A 287 -2.03 -1.19 18.24
N ALA A 288 -2.97 -1.03 17.31
CA ALA A 288 -4.43 -0.97 17.47
C ALA A 288 -5.05 -1.78 18.64
N GLY A 289 -5.22 -1.14 19.81
CA GLY A 289 -6.22 -1.48 20.82
C GLY A 289 -6.13 -2.85 21.53
N LYS A 290 -5.16 -3.70 21.21
CA LYS A 290 -5.00 -5.03 21.83
C LYS A 290 -4.15 -4.94 23.10
N ASN A 291 -4.72 -5.36 24.23
CA ASN A 291 -3.96 -5.58 25.47
C ASN A 291 -3.02 -6.79 25.29
N VAL A 292 -1.75 -6.53 25.02
CA VAL A 292 -0.70 -7.56 25.09
C VAL A 292 -0.42 -7.85 26.57
N LYS A 293 -0.42 -9.14 26.96
CA LYS A 293 0.02 -9.53 28.31
C LYS A 293 1.52 -9.28 28.43
N ALA A 294 1.89 -8.21 29.14
CA ALA A 294 3.27 -8.00 29.54
C ALA A 294 3.78 -9.20 30.36
N LYS A 295 4.87 -9.83 29.93
CA LYS A 295 5.65 -10.70 30.80
C LYS A 295 6.51 -9.79 31.69
N GLU A 296 6.56 -10.07 32.98
CA GLU A 296 7.57 -9.47 33.86
C GLU A 296 8.95 -9.95 33.44
N THR A 297 9.82 -9.01 33.07
CA THR A 297 11.21 -9.29 32.71
C THR A 297 12.13 -8.78 33.81
N ASN A 298 12.68 -9.70 34.59
CA ASN A 298 13.76 -9.45 35.55
C ASN A 298 15.11 -9.83 34.90
N VAL A 299 16.22 -9.33 35.44
CA VAL A 299 17.61 -9.59 34.98
C VAL A 299 17.85 -11.06 34.69
N SER A 300 17.43 -11.95 35.59
CA SER A 300 17.58 -13.40 35.42
C SER A 300 16.98 -13.89 34.11
N ARG A 301 15.78 -13.42 33.73
CA ARG A 301 15.13 -13.76 32.46
C ARG A 301 15.82 -13.19 31.23
N ILE A 302 16.49 -12.04 31.34
CA ILE A 302 17.28 -11.48 30.23
C ILE A 302 18.60 -12.26 30.07
N GLY A 303 19.29 -12.56 31.18
CA GLY A 303 20.50 -13.39 31.18
C GLY A 303 20.24 -14.83 30.71
N GLU A 304 19.09 -15.41 31.06
CA GLU A 304 18.62 -16.74 30.63
C GLU A 304 18.10 -16.77 29.17
N CYS A 305 17.98 -15.62 28.50
CA CYS A 305 17.44 -15.56 27.14
C CYS A 305 18.37 -16.30 26.17
N LEU A 306 17.85 -17.34 25.50
CA LEU A 306 18.61 -18.21 24.61
C LEU A 306 18.81 -17.58 23.23
N VAL A 307 20.02 -17.05 23.00
CA VAL A 307 20.49 -16.58 21.68
C VAL A 307 21.28 -17.69 20.98
N PRO A 308 21.33 -17.75 19.64
CA PRO A 308 22.18 -18.69 18.91
C PRO A 308 23.64 -18.62 19.37
N ASP A 309 24.35 -19.75 19.36
CA ASP A 309 25.77 -19.76 19.71
C ASP A 309 26.63 -19.25 18.54
N PHE A 310 27.07 -17.99 18.66
CA PHE A 310 27.92 -17.32 17.68
C PHE A 310 29.43 -17.55 17.90
N SER A 311 29.83 -18.43 18.82
CA SER A 311 31.25 -18.78 19.03
C SER A 311 31.88 -19.54 17.84
N ASN A 312 31.07 -20.01 16.89
CA ASN A 312 31.53 -20.59 15.62
C ASN A 312 31.71 -19.50 14.52
N PRO A 313 32.95 -19.16 14.12
CA PRO A 313 33.20 -17.99 13.25
C PRO A 313 32.62 -18.08 11.84
N SER A 314 32.33 -19.29 11.34
CA SER A 314 31.87 -19.49 9.95
C SER A 314 30.41 -19.07 9.74
N MET A 315 29.54 -19.21 10.75
CA MET A 315 28.13 -18.80 10.66
C MET A 315 27.91 -17.33 11.05
N ALA A 316 28.69 -16.81 12.00
CA ALA A 316 28.46 -15.49 12.56
C ALA A 316 28.80 -14.34 11.59
N SER A 317 29.82 -14.50 10.74
CA SER A 317 30.42 -13.42 9.94
C SER A 317 29.40 -12.55 9.18
N GLY A 318 28.49 -13.17 8.41
CA GLY A 318 27.53 -12.45 7.57
C GLY A 318 26.50 -11.64 8.37
N TYR A 319 25.84 -12.26 9.34
CA TYR A 319 24.83 -11.58 10.18
C TYR A 319 25.48 -10.53 11.11
N CYS A 320 26.68 -10.77 11.61
CA CYS A 320 27.44 -9.79 12.39
C CYS A 320 27.84 -8.56 11.56
N ALA A 321 28.20 -8.75 10.28
CA ALA A 321 28.47 -7.65 9.36
C ALA A 321 27.20 -6.86 9.01
N LEU A 322 26.10 -7.56 8.72
CA LEU A 322 24.78 -6.96 8.46
C LEU A 322 24.30 -6.14 9.68
N SER A 323 24.34 -6.72 10.88
CA SER A 323 23.91 -6.05 12.11
C SER A 323 24.64 -4.72 12.35
N ARG A 324 25.95 -4.67 12.12
CA ARG A 324 26.73 -3.43 12.21
C ARG A 324 26.34 -2.41 11.13
N LYS A 325 26.04 -2.85 9.90
CA LYS A 325 25.57 -1.99 8.79
C LYS A 325 24.20 -1.37 9.13
N LEU A 326 23.24 -2.20 9.54
CA LEU A 326 21.89 -1.77 9.91
C LEU A 326 21.90 -0.83 11.10
N MET A 327 22.60 -1.17 12.18
CA MET A 327 22.64 -0.33 13.36
C MET A 327 23.27 1.05 13.08
N ARG A 328 24.34 1.11 12.26
CA ARG A 328 24.93 2.38 11.84
C ARG A 328 23.89 3.27 11.13
N ARG A 329 23.15 2.71 10.17
CA ARG A 329 22.15 3.48 9.42
C ARG A 329 20.94 3.87 10.29
N ILE A 330 20.54 3.03 11.25
CA ILE A 330 19.52 3.37 12.25
C ILE A 330 19.96 4.59 13.09
N VAL A 331 21.19 4.61 13.59
CA VAL A 331 21.72 5.75 14.38
C VAL A 331 21.81 7.03 13.54
N GLU A 332 22.21 6.93 12.27
CA GLU A 332 22.18 8.08 11.34
C GLU A 332 20.76 8.63 11.16
N LEU A 333 19.78 7.77 10.89
CA LEU A 333 18.37 8.14 10.70
C LEU A 333 17.73 8.69 11.98
N GLU A 334 18.06 8.14 13.16
CA GLU A 334 17.62 8.69 14.45
C GLU A 334 18.18 10.10 14.65
N ARG A 335 19.45 10.35 14.26
CA ARG A 335 20.06 11.68 14.30
C ARG A 335 19.42 12.64 13.28
N GLU A 336 19.18 12.21 12.04
CA GLU A 336 18.47 12.99 11.02
C GLU A 336 17.07 13.42 11.52
N ALA A 337 16.34 12.51 12.18
CA ALA A 337 15.03 12.80 12.76
C ALA A 337 15.09 13.75 13.97
N GLU A 338 16.12 13.62 14.82
CA GLU A 338 16.33 14.54 15.95
C GLU A 338 16.76 15.93 15.48
N GLU A 339 17.66 16.04 14.50
CA GLU A 339 18.10 17.31 13.90
C GLU A 339 16.91 18.05 13.27
N ALA A 340 16.05 17.36 12.52
CA ALA A 340 14.84 17.93 11.94
C ALA A 340 13.85 18.41 13.03
N ALA A 341 13.63 17.61 14.07
CA ALA A 341 12.79 17.99 15.22
C ALA A 341 13.40 19.12 16.06
N LEU A 342 14.72 19.21 16.17
CA LEU A 342 15.44 20.29 16.86
C LEU A 342 15.33 21.60 16.08
N GLY A 343 15.46 21.56 14.75
CA GLY A 343 15.25 22.72 13.87
C GLY A 343 13.85 23.32 14.02
N ALA A 344 12.82 22.48 13.99
CA ALA A 344 11.43 22.88 14.23
C ALA A 344 11.23 23.50 15.63
N ARG A 345 11.70 22.82 16.69
CA ARG A 345 11.59 23.30 18.08
C ARG A 345 12.33 24.64 18.29
N ARG A 346 13.51 24.81 17.68
CA ARG A 346 14.28 26.05 17.76
C ARG A 346 13.56 27.21 17.08
N LEU A 347 13.12 27.04 15.82
CA LEU A 347 12.39 28.07 15.10
C LEU A 347 11.12 28.49 15.86
N MET A 348 10.32 27.53 16.34
CA MET A 348 9.11 27.84 17.11
C MET A 348 9.41 28.49 18.46
N GLY A 349 10.43 28.02 19.17
CA GLY A 349 10.84 28.60 20.45
C GLY A 349 11.32 30.04 20.33
N ASP A 350 12.06 30.37 19.26
CA ASP A 350 12.50 31.73 18.98
C ASP A 350 11.32 32.59 18.49
N LEU A 351 10.43 32.06 17.64
CA LEU A 351 9.23 32.76 17.14
C LEU A 351 8.28 33.17 18.28
N ILE A 352 8.00 32.25 19.21
CA ILE A 352 7.07 32.47 20.33
C ILE A 352 7.63 33.49 21.34
N LYS A 353 8.97 33.62 21.44
CA LYS A 353 9.63 34.69 22.22
C LYS A 353 9.65 36.04 21.49
N GLY A 354 9.47 36.05 20.17
CA GLY A 354 9.60 37.24 19.32
C GLY A 354 11.06 37.62 18.99
N ASP A 355 12.01 36.71 19.20
CA ASP A 355 13.47 36.95 19.10
C ASP A 355 14.07 36.59 17.72
N VAL A 356 13.23 36.25 16.74
CA VAL A 356 13.68 35.77 15.41
C VAL A 356 14.13 36.92 14.50
N ASP A 357 15.30 36.73 13.90
CA ASP A 357 15.74 37.54 12.76
C ASP A 357 15.09 37.04 11.46
N LEU A 358 14.00 37.69 11.05
CA LEU A 358 13.25 37.37 9.82
C LEU A 358 14.13 37.31 8.56
N GLY A 359 15.26 38.03 8.53
CA GLY A 359 16.23 37.96 7.43
C GLY A 359 16.84 36.58 7.19
N LYS A 360 16.84 35.70 8.21
CA LYS A 360 17.31 34.30 8.09
C LYS A 360 16.22 33.35 7.57
N ILE A 361 14.94 33.71 7.69
CA ILE A 361 13.82 32.92 7.15
C ILE A 361 13.80 32.99 5.61
N ALA A 362 14.27 34.09 5.01
CA ALA A 362 14.41 34.24 3.55
C ALA A 362 15.38 33.23 2.90
N CYS A 363 16.19 32.50 3.68
CA CYS A 363 17.01 31.41 3.15
C CYS A 363 16.24 30.10 2.90
N PHE A 364 15.04 29.92 3.46
CA PHE A 364 14.27 28.68 3.28
C PHE A 364 13.70 28.52 1.86
N GLU A 365 13.52 29.62 1.11
CA GLU A 365 13.23 29.56 -0.34
C GLU A 365 14.42 29.00 -1.16
N LYS A 366 15.65 29.04 -0.62
CA LYS A 366 16.88 28.59 -1.31
C LYS A 366 17.37 27.21 -0.89
N HIS A 367 16.59 26.44 -0.12
CA HIS A 367 16.96 25.08 0.30
C HIS A 367 16.13 23.98 -0.39
N SER A 368 15.16 24.35 -1.24
CA SER A 368 14.54 23.43 -2.21
C SER A 368 15.42 23.15 -3.44
N SER A 369 16.54 23.87 -3.60
CA SER A 369 17.31 23.93 -4.84
C SER A 369 18.83 23.69 -4.67
N LYS A 370 19.24 22.94 -3.65
CA LYS A 370 20.63 22.46 -3.52
C LYS A 370 20.71 20.95 -3.67
N GLN A 371 20.87 20.55 -4.93
CA GLN A 371 21.59 19.34 -5.30
C GLN A 371 22.95 19.38 -4.60
N VAL A 372 23.23 18.40 -3.74
CA VAL A 372 24.55 18.23 -3.13
C VAL A 372 25.32 17.29 -4.05
N ASP A 373 26.36 17.83 -4.70
CA ASP A 373 27.27 17.02 -5.51
C ASP A 373 27.94 15.97 -4.61
N LEU A 374 27.63 14.70 -4.87
CA LEU A 374 28.39 13.55 -4.37
C LEU A 374 29.60 13.33 -5.30
N PRO A 375 30.80 13.04 -4.77
CA PRO A 375 31.93 12.70 -5.62
C PRO A 375 31.75 11.29 -6.20
N ASP A 376 31.97 11.17 -7.50
CA ASP A 376 31.90 9.89 -8.22
C ASP A 376 32.91 8.86 -7.70
N SER A 377 32.43 7.65 -7.48
CA SER A 377 33.19 6.44 -7.84
C SER A 377 32.22 5.28 -8.12
N ASP A 378 31.90 5.07 -9.39
CA ASP A 378 31.22 3.86 -9.86
C ASP A 378 32.04 2.60 -9.51
N THR A 379 31.42 1.61 -8.86
CA THR A 379 31.03 0.32 -9.50
C THR A 379 30.73 -0.80 -8.47
N VAL A 380 29.81 -1.69 -8.85
CA VAL A 380 29.55 -3.05 -8.28
C VAL A 380 28.76 -3.13 -6.95
N VAL A 381 27.45 -2.82 -6.98
CA VAL A 381 26.28 -3.74 -6.95
C VAL A 381 25.05 -2.92 -6.55
N ALA A 382 23.98 -2.99 -7.35
CA ALA A 382 22.73 -2.29 -7.11
C ALA A 382 21.78 -3.05 -6.16
N ASP A 383 20.83 -2.30 -5.57
CA ASP A 383 19.53 -2.74 -5.05
C ASP A 383 19.53 -3.71 -3.82
N ALA A 384 18.64 -3.63 -2.84
CA ALA A 384 17.71 -2.59 -2.37
C ALA A 384 17.40 -2.96 -0.87
N PHE A 385 16.36 -2.56 -0.12
CA PHE A 385 15.13 -1.80 -0.32
C PHE A 385 14.79 -0.95 0.92
N GLU A 386 14.04 0.13 0.73
CA GLU A 386 12.89 0.43 1.58
C GLU A 386 11.66 -0.06 0.80
N GLU A 387 10.69 -0.72 1.44
CA GLU A 387 9.42 -1.01 0.76
C GLU A 387 8.57 0.26 0.74
N GLU A 388 8.68 1.00 -0.37
CA GLU A 388 7.66 1.94 -0.82
C GLU A 388 6.29 1.23 -0.88
N PRO A 389 5.16 1.95 -0.71
CA PRO A 389 3.84 1.38 -1.00
C PRO A 389 3.85 0.80 -2.41
N SER A 390 3.22 -0.37 -2.59
CA SER A 390 3.40 -1.14 -3.82
C SER A 390 2.90 -0.36 -5.04
N VAL A 391 3.40 -0.71 -6.23
CA VAL A 391 2.90 -0.15 -7.50
C VAL A 391 1.38 -0.27 -7.58
N GLU A 392 0.84 -1.39 -7.11
CA GLU A 392 -0.59 -1.70 -7.05
C GLU A 392 -1.34 -0.80 -6.06
N GLU A 393 -0.84 -0.58 -4.84
CA GLU A 393 -1.44 0.34 -3.85
C GLU A 393 -1.46 1.79 -4.37
N ASN A 394 -0.38 2.23 -5.02
CA ASN A 394 -0.30 3.56 -5.62
C ASN A 394 -1.32 3.71 -6.76
N ALA A 395 -1.44 2.71 -7.62
CA ALA A 395 -2.38 2.70 -8.74
C ALA A 395 -3.85 2.69 -8.25
N HIS A 396 -4.17 1.87 -7.24
CA HIS A 396 -5.51 1.87 -6.61
C HIS A 396 -5.88 3.25 -6.07
N ARG A 397 -4.99 3.85 -5.28
CA ARG A 397 -5.18 5.19 -4.69
C ARG A 397 -5.35 6.28 -5.76
N VAL A 398 -4.61 6.20 -6.87
CA VAL A 398 -4.77 7.13 -8.01
C VAL A 398 -6.15 6.97 -8.64
N ALA A 399 -6.60 5.73 -8.90
CA ALA A 399 -7.92 5.46 -9.45
C ALA A 399 -9.05 5.93 -8.52
N ASP A 400 -8.96 5.71 -7.20
CA ASP A 400 -9.93 6.23 -6.23
C ASP A 400 -10.00 7.75 -6.24
N ASN A 401 -8.84 8.42 -6.17
CA ASN A 401 -8.79 9.88 -6.12
C ASN A 401 -9.38 10.53 -7.38
N LEU A 402 -9.07 9.99 -8.57
CA LEU A 402 -9.63 10.50 -9.83
C LEU A 402 -11.14 10.24 -9.93
N PHE A 403 -11.59 9.04 -9.54
CA PHE A 403 -13.02 8.69 -9.58
C PHE A 403 -13.86 9.54 -8.63
N GLU A 404 -13.45 9.67 -7.36
CA GLU A 404 -14.16 10.47 -6.36
C GLU A 404 -14.10 11.97 -6.67
N LEU A 405 -13.00 12.46 -7.27
CA LEU A 405 -12.90 13.86 -7.72
C LEU A 405 -13.97 14.19 -8.76
N VAL A 406 -14.13 13.33 -9.77
CA VAL A 406 -15.14 13.50 -10.84
C VAL A 406 -16.56 13.31 -10.30
N ALA A 407 -16.80 12.26 -9.51
CA ALA A 407 -18.09 12.00 -8.88
C ALA A 407 -18.55 13.17 -7.97
N SER A 408 -17.61 13.84 -7.28
CA SER A 408 -17.92 14.98 -6.42
C SER A 408 -18.50 16.17 -7.21
N ASP A 409 -18.02 16.43 -8.43
CA ASP A 409 -18.50 17.55 -9.25
C ASP A 409 -19.92 17.29 -9.80
N PHE A 410 -20.18 16.05 -10.23
CA PHE A 410 -21.53 15.61 -10.60
C PHE A 410 -22.52 15.73 -9.42
N GLY A 411 -22.10 15.32 -8.22
CA GLY A 411 -22.88 15.46 -6.99
C GLY A 411 -23.23 16.91 -6.65
N VAL A 412 -22.29 17.84 -6.83
CA VAL A 412 -22.53 19.30 -6.65
C VAL A 412 -23.54 19.85 -7.67
N ARG A 413 -23.59 19.29 -8.89
CA ARG A 413 -24.55 19.70 -9.92
C ARG A 413 -25.96 19.13 -9.73
N GLY A 414 -26.16 18.13 -8.87
CA GLY A 414 -27.46 17.49 -8.64
C GLY A 414 -28.02 16.77 -9.86
N ILE A 415 -27.17 16.42 -10.83
CA ILE A 415 -27.53 15.67 -12.03
C ILE A 415 -27.63 14.18 -11.65
N GLY A 416 -28.58 13.45 -12.24
CA GLY A 416 -28.59 11.99 -12.15
C GLY A 416 -27.54 11.41 -13.09
N TYR A 417 -26.44 10.92 -12.53
CA TYR A 417 -25.31 10.34 -13.27
C TYR A 417 -25.14 8.86 -12.92
N SER A 418 -24.64 8.09 -13.87
CA SER A 418 -24.16 6.72 -13.67
C SER A 418 -22.66 6.72 -13.36
N ALA A 419 -22.17 5.64 -12.79
CA ALA A 419 -20.73 5.49 -12.53
C ALA A 419 -19.91 5.28 -13.83
N PHE A 420 -20.55 4.83 -14.91
CA PHE A 420 -19.99 4.91 -16.26
C PHE A 420 -19.70 6.36 -16.67
N ASP A 421 -20.63 7.31 -16.43
CA ASP A 421 -20.42 8.73 -16.75
C ASP A 421 -19.23 9.34 -15.99
N VAL A 422 -18.97 8.88 -14.75
CA VAL A 422 -17.78 9.27 -13.98
C VAL A 422 -16.49 8.75 -14.62
N ALA A 423 -16.47 7.47 -15.01
CA ALA A 423 -15.31 6.88 -15.66
C ALA A 423 -15.04 7.52 -17.03
N TRP A 424 -16.10 7.82 -17.78
CA TRP A 424 -16.08 8.40 -19.13
C TRP A 424 -15.41 9.79 -19.19
N GLU A 425 -15.57 10.63 -18.16
CA GLU A 425 -14.90 11.94 -18.07
C GLU A 425 -13.40 11.82 -17.72
N ALA A 426 -13.00 10.80 -16.93
CA ALA A 426 -11.63 10.68 -16.42
C ALA A 426 -10.69 9.92 -17.39
N ILE A 427 -11.16 8.82 -17.98
CA ILE A 427 -10.36 7.87 -18.76
C ILE A 427 -9.65 8.50 -19.97
N PRO A 428 -10.32 9.30 -20.83
CA PRO A 428 -9.67 9.89 -22.01
C PRO A 428 -8.57 10.89 -21.63
N LEU A 429 -8.81 11.72 -20.61
CA LEU A 429 -7.85 12.74 -20.16
C LEU A 429 -6.62 12.10 -19.49
N LEU A 430 -6.82 11.04 -18.69
CA LEU A 430 -5.72 10.25 -18.16
C LEU A 430 -4.90 9.59 -19.28
N TYR A 431 -5.56 9.01 -20.28
CA TYR A 431 -4.87 8.40 -21.43
C TYR A 431 -3.99 9.41 -22.20
N ILE A 432 -4.48 10.62 -22.47
CA ILE A 432 -3.66 11.70 -23.07
C ILE A 432 -2.45 12.01 -22.18
N ARG A 433 -2.68 12.19 -20.88
CA ARG A 433 -1.62 12.47 -19.89
C ARG A 433 -0.55 11.38 -19.89
N LEU A 434 -0.92 10.12 -20.05
CA LEU A 434 0.00 8.98 -20.16
C LEU A 434 0.75 8.99 -21.50
N LYS A 435 0.06 9.26 -22.62
CA LYS A 435 0.66 9.24 -23.97
C LYS A 435 1.63 10.38 -24.26
N GLU A 436 1.33 11.61 -23.80
CA GLU A 436 2.25 12.75 -23.94
C GLU A 436 3.39 12.69 -22.91
N GLY A 437 3.18 11.98 -21.79
CA GLY A 437 4.11 11.94 -20.66
C GLY A 437 4.15 13.25 -19.87
N ARG A 438 4.70 13.20 -18.64
CA ARG A 438 4.57 14.30 -17.66
C ARG A 438 5.09 15.64 -18.16
N SER A 439 6.25 15.66 -18.81
CA SER A 439 6.93 16.89 -19.23
C SER A 439 6.21 17.60 -20.37
N ALA A 440 5.78 16.87 -21.42
CA ALA A 440 5.09 17.47 -22.56
C ALA A 440 3.67 17.90 -22.17
N TYR A 441 2.95 17.07 -21.40
CA TYR A 441 1.64 17.42 -20.87
C TYR A 441 1.72 18.66 -19.97
N ALA A 442 2.65 18.72 -19.01
CA ALA A 442 2.85 19.91 -18.19
C ALA A 442 3.26 21.14 -19.00
N SER A 443 4.07 20.99 -20.05
CA SER A 443 4.45 22.08 -20.93
C SER A 443 3.25 22.64 -21.71
N MET A 444 2.37 21.77 -22.22
CA MET A 444 1.10 22.16 -22.84
C MET A 444 0.20 22.90 -21.84
N MET A 445 0.01 22.34 -20.64
CA MET A 445 -0.88 22.93 -19.63
C MET A 445 -0.37 24.28 -19.10
N ASN A 446 0.94 24.50 -19.02
CA ASN A 446 1.54 25.74 -18.53
C ASN A 446 1.73 26.81 -19.63
N ALA A 447 1.68 26.45 -20.91
CA ALA A 447 1.79 27.40 -22.02
C ALA A 447 0.53 28.24 -22.25
N VAL A 448 -0.56 27.95 -21.52
CA VAL A 448 -1.92 28.34 -21.87
C VAL A 448 -2.67 28.83 -20.61
N SER A 449 -3.41 29.94 -20.70
CA SER A 449 -4.15 30.51 -19.56
C SER A 449 -5.47 29.78 -19.31
N GLY A 450 -6.04 29.84 -18.09
CA GLY A 450 -7.15 28.99 -17.64
C GLY A 450 -8.27 28.74 -18.67
N ALA A 451 -8.90 29.80 -19.19
CA ALA A 451 -9.99 29.66 -20.18
C ALA A 451 -9.55 29.06 -21.52
N ASP A 452 -8.27 29.19 -21.87
CA ASP A 452 -7.68 28.62 -23.08
C ASP A 452 -7.20 27.15 -22.87
N ARG A 453 -6.95 26.71 -21.61
CA ARG A 453 -6.45 25.35 -21.30
C ARG A 453 -7.39 24.27 -21.82
N ARG A 454 -8.70 24.47 -21.64
CA ARG A 454 -9.76 23.59 -22.16
C ARG A 454 -9.72 23.45 -23.69
N ARG A 455 -9.58 24.58 -24.41
CA ARG A 455 -9.48 24.57 -25.89
C ARG A 455 -8.22 23.84 -26.36
N ALA A 456 -7.08 24.02 -25.68
CA ALA A 456 -5.85 23.31 -26.04
C ALA A 456 -5.98 21.79 -25.92
N ILE A 457 -6.78 21.28 -24.97
CA ILE A 457 -7.07 19.85 -24.82
C ILE A 457 -8.04 19.36 -25.88
N ASP A 458 -9.09 20.13 -26.22
CA ASP A 458 -9.99 19.80 -27.33
C ASP A 458 -9.23 19.72 -28.66
N ASP A 459 -8.38 20.71 -28.94
CA ASP A 459 -7.54 20.75 -30.14
C ASP A 459 -6.53 19.58 -30.18
N LEU A 460 -6.04 19.13 -29.01
CA LEU A 460 -5.18 17.94 -28.93
C LEU A 460 -5.99 16.65 -29.15
N LEU A 461 -7.16 16.50 -28.53
CA LEU A 461 -8.04 15.34 -28.71
C LEU A 461 -8.44 15.16 -30.17
N VAL A 462 -8.91 16.22 -30.83
CA VAL A 462 -9.28 16.20 -32.26
C VAL A 462 -8.09 15.83 -33.12
N ARG A 463 -6.91 16.43 -32.87
CA ARG A 463 -5.69 16.09 -33.61
C ARG A 463 -5.31 14.63 -33.43
N ARG A 464 -5.25 14.15 -32.19
CA ARG A 464 -4.88 12.77 -31.86
C ARG A 464 -5.89 11.76 -32.39
N ALA A 465 -7.20 12.03 -32.36
CA ALA A 465 -8.21 11.16 -32.96
C ALA A 465 -8.09 11.06 -34.49
N SER A 466 -7.57 12.10 -35.16
CA SER A 466 -7.25 12.07 -36.59
C SER A 466 -5.90 11.41 -36.93
N GLU A 467 -4.98 11.32 -35.97
CA GLU A 467 -3.68 10.65 -36.09
C GLU A 467 -3.73 9.16 -35.70
N TRP A 468 -4.65 8.79 -34.82
CA TRP A 468 -4.83 7.43 -34.27
C TRP A 468 -6.15 6.85 -34.77
N SER A 469 -6.08 6.05 -35.85
CA SER A 469 -7.25 5.50 -36.55
C SER A 469 -8.18 4.70 -35.62
N GLU A 470 -7.58 4.00 -34.67
CA GLU A 470 -8.19 3.18 -33.63
C GLU A 470 -8.96 4.01 -32.59
N LEU A 471 -8.74 5.33 -32.55
CA LEU A 471 -9.36 6.31 -31.66
C LEU A 471 -10.22 7.36 -32.40
N SER A 472 -10.55 7.14 -33.67
CA SER A 472 -11.50 7.96 -34.44
C SER A 472 -12.87 8.14 -33.74
N PHE A 473 -13.29 7.19 -32.91
CA PHE A 473 -14.52 7.33 -32.11
C PHE A 473 -14.38 8.39 -30.98
N LEU A 474 -13.16 8.77 -30.57
CA LEU A 474 -12.90 9.83 -29.57
C LEU A 474 -13.18 11.23 -30.12
N GLU A 475 -13.41 11.43 -31.43
CA GLU A 475 -13.76 12.76 -31.98
C GLU A 475 -15.02 13.35 -31.30
N ASN A 476 -15.95 12.50 -30.87
CA ASN A 476 -17.16 12.88 -30.14
C ASN A 476 -16.96 13.08 -28.63
N LEU A 477 -15.76 12.80 -28.12
CA LEU A 477 -15.39 12.76 -26.70
C LEU A 477 -14.58 14.00 -26.26
N THR A 478 -14.55 15.05 -27.10
CA THR A 478 -13.95 16.35 -26.78
C THR A 478 -14.57 16.95 -25.52
N THR A 479 -13.78 17.65 -24.71
CA THR A 479 -14.24 18.30 -23.47
C THR A 479 -15.29 19.38 -23.72
N SER A 480 -15.45 19.84 -24.96
CA SER A 480 -16.62 20.58 -25.45
C SER A 480 -17.97 19.92 -25.09
N PHE A 481 -18.03 18.59 -24.93
CA PHE A 481 -19.19 17.82 -24.47
C PHE A 481 -19.10 17.34 -23.01
N SER A 482 -18.05 17.69 -22.28
CA SER A 482 -17.88 17.30 -20.86
C SER A 482 -19.07 17.79 -20.02
N SER A 483 -19.61 16.88 -19.21
CA SER A 483 -20.68 17.12 -18.26
C SER A 483 -20.18 17.70 -16.92
N LEU A 484 -18.86 17.92 -16.78
CA LEU A 484 -18.25 18.56 -15.63
C LEU A 484 -18.40 20.09 -15.63
N SER A 485 -18.25 20.69 -14.45
CA SER A 485 -18.13 22.13 -14.31
C SER A 485 -16.78 22.64 -14.78
N GLU A 486 -16.70 23.93 -15.14
CA GLU A 486 -15.44 24.56 -15.56
C GLU A 486 -14.36 24.40 -14.47
N GLY A 487 -14.72 24.59 -13.20
CA GLY A 487 -13.83 24.30 -12.08
C GLY A 487 -13.61 22.80 -11.82
N GLY A 488 -14.52 21.92 -12.24
CA GLY A 488 -14.38 20.46 -12.16
C GLY A 488 -13.34 19.93 -13.14
N VAL A 489 -13.40 20.39 -14.39
CA VAL A 489 -12.39 20.13 -15.42
C VAL A 489 -11.02 20.62 -14.94
N GLU A 490 -10.89 21.87 -14.49
CA GLU A 490 -9.60 22.40 -14.01
C GLU A 490 -9.02 21.57 -12.84
N ARG A 491 -9.84 21.16 -11.85
CA ARG A 491 -9.39 20.28 -10.76
C ARG A 491 -8.94 18.91 -11.25
N LEU A 492 -9.63 18.31 -12.23
CA LEU A 492 -9.25 17.03 -12.81
C LEU A 492 -7.91 17.14 -13.56
N LEU A 493 -7.70 18.23 -14.30
CA LEU A 493 -6.47 18.49 -15.03
C LEU A 493 -5.27 18.75 -14.10
N ASP A 494 -5.47 19.52 -13.03
CA ASP A 494 -4.45 19.72 -12.00
C ASP A 494 -4.11 18.39 -11.28
N ALA A 495 -5.11 17.55 -10.97
CA ALA A 495 -4.88 16.20 -10.41
C ALA A 495 -4.10 15.27 -11.36
N LEU A 496 -4.28 15.39 -12.67
CA LEU A 496 -3.51 14.65 -13.69
C LEU A 496 -2.05 15.16 -13.82
N LEU A 497 -1.80 16.45 -13.56
CA LEU A 497 -0.45 17.02 -13.52
C LEU A 497 0.35 16.54 -12.30
N ASP A 498 -0.33 16.43 -11.15
CA ASP A 498 0.25 16.00 -9.87
C ASP A 498 0.49 14.48 -9.76
N LEU A 499 0.12 13.69 -10.78
CA LEU A 499 0.38 12.25 -10.80
C LEU A 499 1.89 11.93 -10.68
N PRO A 500 2.27 10.90 -9.89
CA PRO A 500 3.66 10.45 -9.77
C PRO A 500 4.30 10.11 -11.10
N ALA A 501 5.62 10.32 -11.23
CA ALA A 501 6.35 9.96 -12.45
C ALA A 501 6.34 8.44 -12.73
N CYS A 502 6.19 7.58 -11.71
CA CYS A 502 6.01 6.15 -11.91
C CYS A 502 4.67 5.78 -12.59
N MET A 503 3.72 6.72 -12.73
CA MET A 503 2.54 6.48 -13.56
C MET A 503 2.84 6.56 -15.06
N ASP A 504 3.97 7.16 -15.48
CA ASP A 504 4.35 7.26 -16.89
C ASP A 504 4.82 5.91 -17.49
N PHE A 505 4.94 4.84 -16.68
CA PHE A 505 5.14 3.47 -17.17
C PHE A 505 3.82 2.89 -17.72
N ALA A 506 3.80 2.56 -19.01
CA ALA A 506 2.61 2.07 -19.71
C ALA A 506 1.83 0.94 -19.01
N PRO A 507 2.46 -0.10 -18.42
CA PRO A 507 1.71 -1.15 -17.70
C PRO A 507 0.95 -0.61 -16.47
N ILE A 508 1.56 0.31 -15.72
CA ILE A 508 0.97 0.90 -14.50
C ILE A 508 -0.16 1.86 -14.88
N GLY A 509 0.06 2.71 -15.90
CA GLY A 509 -0.96 3.57 -16.48
C GLY A 509 -2.18 2.80 -16.99
N ALA A 510 -1.95 1.70 -17.71
CA ALA A 510 -3.00 0.80 -18.18
C ALA A 510 -3.79 0.16 -17.02
N HIS A 511 -3.11 -0.25 -15.94
CA HIS A 511 -3.78 -0.81 -14.76
C HIS A 511 -4.70 0.22 -14.05
N VAL A 512 -4.32 1.51 -14.00
CA VAL A 512 -5.20 2.58 -13.49
C VAL A 512 -6.41 2.80 -14.38
N LEU A 513 -6.27 2.77 -15.71
CA LEU A 513 -7.40 2.89 -16.65
C LEU A 513 -8.42 1.75 -16.44
N ARG A 514 -7.94 0.50 -16.28
CA ARG A 514 -8.79 -0.66 -15.94
C ARG A 514 -9.53 -0.45 -14.62
N MET A 515 -8.83 -0.03 -13.57
CA MET A 515 -9.47 0.22 -12.26
C MET A 515 -10.53 1.31 -12.29
N LEU A 516 -10.33 2.39 -13.07
CA LEU A 516 -11.36 3.40 -13.27
C LEU A 516 -12.60 2.84 -13.99
N ASN A 517 -12.39 2.01 -15.02
CA ASN A 517 -13.48 1.31 -15.72
C ASN A 517 -14.25 0.37 -14.78
N CYS A 518 -13.54 -0.52 -14.07
CA CYS A 518 -14.15 -1.45 -13.13
C CYS A 518 -14.97 -0.68 -12.08
N LYS A 519 -14.44 0.37 -11.45
CA LYS A 519 -15.17 1.23 -10.49
C LYS A 519 -16.43 1.87 -11.09
N GLY A 520 -16.36 2.26 -12.37
CA GLY A 520 -17.51 2.72 -13.16
C GLY A 520 -18.58 1.65 -13.32
N VAL A 521 -18.20 0.43 -13.66
CA VAL A 521 -19.12 -0.72 -13.86
C VAL A 521 -19.71 -1.19 -12.51
N VAL A 522 -18.90 -1.30 -11.44
CA VAL A 522 -19.35 -1.77 -10.10
C VAL A 522 -20.56 -0.96 -9.62
N ARG A 523 -20.40 0.37 -9.59
CA ARG A 523 -21.43 1.28 -9.05
C ARG A 523 -22.62 1.47 -10.00
N GLN A 524 -22.55 0.99 -11.25
CA GLN A 524 -23.66 0.98 -12.19
C GLN A 524 -24.58 -0.25 -11.99
N ILE A 525 -24.01 -1.41 -11.69
CA ILE A 525 -24.74 -2.67 -11.49
C ILE A 525 -25.39 -2.73 -10.09
N GLY A 526 -24.86 -1.97 -9.13
CA GLY A 526 -25.21 -2.06 -7.72
C GLY A 526 -24.62 -3.31 -7.06
N ASP A 527 -24.82 -3.48 -5.75
CA ASP A 527 -24.31 -4.62 -4.94
C ASP A 527 -24.99 -5.97 -5.27
N SER A 528 -25.22 -6.28 -6.54
CA SER A 528 -25.80 -7.54 -7.00
C SER A 528 -24.79 -8.69 -6.96
N ASP A 529 -25.28 -9.91 -6.73
CA ASP A 529 -24.42 -11.10 -6.69
C ASP A 529 -23.72 -11.43 -8.03
N ALA A 530 -24.19 -10.87 -9.15
CA ALA A 530 -23.51 -10.96 -10.45
C ALA A 530 -22.14 -10.27 -10.46
N TYR A 531 -21.98 -9.16 -9.73
CA TYR A 531 -20.70 -8.45 -9.63
C TYR A 531 -19.61 -9.31 -8.96
N LYS A 532 -19.97 -10.04 -7.89
CA LYS A 532 -19.06 -10.96 -7.15
C LYS A 532 -18.52 -12.12 -7.99
N GLN A 533 -19.12 -12.37 -9.16
CA GLN A 533 -18.72 -13.43 -10.07
C GLN A 533 -17.87 -12.87 -11.23
N ASN A 534 -18.19 -11.66 -11.73
CA ASN A 534 -17.71 -11.18 -13.03
C ASN A 534 -17.02 -9.80 -13.03
N GLY A 535 -16.96 -9.04 -11.92
CA GLY A 535 -16.63 -7.60 -11.99
C GLY A 535 -15.30 -7.10 -11.40
N ALA A 536 -14.49 -7.93 -10.75
CA ALA A 536 -13.20 -7.49 -10.18
C ALA A 536 -12.09 -7.39 -11.24
N THR A 537 -11.20 -6.41 -11.09
CA THR A 537 -9.92 -6.32 -11.80
C THR A 537 -9.01 -7.48 -11.38
N CYS A 538 -8.17 -7.98 -12.29
CA CYS A 538 -7.09 -8.90 -11.96
C CYS A 538 -5.98 -8.16 -11.18
N PRO A 539 -5.55 -8.67 -10.00
CA PRO A 539 -4.42 -8.09 -9.28
C PRO A 539 -3.15 -8.03 -10.13
N LEU A 540 -2.33 -7.00 -9.93
CA LEU A 540 -1.10 -6.78 -10.69
C LEU A 540 -0.15 -7.98 -10.54
N ALA A 541 0.05 -8.46 -9.31
CA ALA A 541 0.86 -9.65 -9.02
C ALA A 541 0.38 -10.93 -9.74
N VAL A 542 -0.93 -11.06 -10.01
CA VAL A 542 -1.48 -12.19 -10.77
C VAL A 542 -1.24 -12.00 -12.27
N SER A 543 -1.36 -10.77 -12.77
CA SER A 543 -1.04 -10.39 -14.16
C SER A 543 0.46 -10.58 -14.47
N GLU A 544 1.35 -10.26 -13.54
CA GLU A 544 2.79 -10.52 -13.61
C GLU A 544 3.10 -12.02 -13.68
N LEU A 545 2.50 -12.82 -12.78
CA LEU A 545 2.64 -14.28 -12.80
C LEU A 545 2.16 -14.88 -14.14
N LEU A 546 1.04 -14.40 -14.68
CA LEU A 546 0.51 -14.84 -15.98
C LEU A 546 1.43 -14.44 -17.15
N SER A 547 2.00 -13.23 -17.12
CA SER A 547 3.02 -12.80 -18.09
C SER A 547 4.23 -13.76 -18.05
N GLY A 548 4.69 -14.13 -16.86
CA GLY A 548 5.79 -15.09 -16.68
C GLY A 548 5.44 -16.50 -17.16
N ILE A 549 4.20 -16.95 -17.02
CA ILE A 549 3.73 -18.25 -17.55
C ILE A 549 3.65 -18.20 -19.08
N ALA A 550 3.10 -17.12 -19.66
CA ALA A 550 3.07 -16.91 -21.10
C ALA A 550 4.50 -16.90 -21.70
N SER A 551 5.47 -16.31 -20.99
CA SER A 551 6.88 -16.30 -21.42
C SER A 551 7.54 -17.68 -21.45
N VAL A 552 6.93 -18.70 -20.85
CA VAL A 552 7.43 -20.09 -20.88
C VAL A 552 6.71 -20.90 -21.95
N PHE A 553 5.37 -20.82 -22.00
CA PHE A 553 4.56 -21.71 -22.85
C PHE A 553 4.12 -21.10 -24.18
N ALA A 554 4.28 -19.80 -24.39
CA ALA A 554 3.83 -19.10 -25.60
C ALA A 554 4.65 -17.82 -25.95
N PRO A 555 6.00 -17.84 -25.86
CA PRO A 555 6.82 -16.63 -26.05
C PRO A 555 6.76 -16.03 -27.46
N GLU A 556 6.39 -16.82 -28.48
CA GLU A 556 6.33 -16.38 -29.90
C GLU A 556 4.90 -16.40 -30.47
N ALA A 557 3.86 -16.35 -29.61
CA ALA A 557 2.47 -16.36 -30.05
C ALA A 557 2.14 -15.18 -30.98
N LYS A 558 1.58 -15.46 -32.16
CA LYS A 558 1.26 -14.42 -33.16
C LYS A 558 -0.17 -13.95 -33.06
N GLU A 559 -1.11 -14.86 -32.86
CA GLU A 559 -2.50 -14.50 -32.53
C GLU A 559 -2.83 -14.93 -31.09
N ILE A 560 -3.21 -13.95 -30.27
CA ILE A 560 -3.69 -14.12 -28.89
C ILE A 560 -5.21 -13.94 -28.86
N PHE A 561 -5.91 -14.74 -28.05
CA PHE A 561 -7.36 -14.65 -27.89
C PHE A 561 -7.83 -14.62 -26.43
N ASP A 562 -8.70 -13.66 -26.12
CA ASP A 562 -9.48 -13.61 -24.87
C ASP A 562 -10.99 -13.75 -25.15
N PRO A 563 -11.59 -14.94 -24.93
CA PRO A 563 -13.02 -15.19 -25.15
C PRO A 563 -13.96 -14.45 -24.18
N CYS A 564 -13.45 -13.94 -23.05
CA CYS A 564 -14.26 -13.30 -22.03
C CYS A 564 -13.49 -12.14 -21.38
N MET A 565 -13.19 -11.14 -22.20
CA MET A 565 -12.35 -10.02 -21.78
C MET A 565 -13.10 -9.08 -20.83
N ILE A 566 -12.89 -9.27 -19.52
CA ILE A 566 -13.46 -8.46 -18.44
C ILE A 566 -12.72 -7.11 -18.35
N ASP A 567 -11.43 -7.18 -18.02
CA ASP A 567 -10.53 -6.04 -17.80
C ASP A 567 -9.27 -6.09 -18.69
N GLY A 568 -9.21 -7.05 -19.64
CA GLY A 568 -8.10 -7.30 -20.58
C GLY A 568 -6.70 -7.51 -19.98
N SER A 569 -6.57 -7.60 -18.66
CA SER A 569 -5.30 -7.70 -17.95
C SER A 569 -4.45 -8.88 -18.43
N MET A 570 -5.08 -10.06 -18.56
CA MET A 570 -4.43 -11.31 -18.97
C MET A 570 -4.04 -11.35 -20.44
N ALA A 571 -4.86 -10.76 -21.31
CA ALA A 571 -4.58 -10.66 -22.73
C ALA A 571 -3.41 -9.70 -22.98
N MET A 572 -3.42 -8.56 -22.30
CA MET A 572 -2.34 -7.57 -22.37
C MET A 572 -1.02 -8.09 -21.78
N ALA A 573 -1.07 -8.84 -20.67
CA ALA A 573 0.06 -9.60 -20.12
C ALA A 573 0.69 -10.60 -21.13
N ALA A 574 -0.08 -11.13 -22.06
CA ALA A 574 0.42 -12.03 -23.11
C ALA A 574 1.01 -11.27 -24.32
N THR A 575 0.36 -10.17 -24.73
CA THR A 575 0.85 -9.34 -25.85
C THR A 575 2.18 -8.65 -25.53
N SER A 576 2.41 -8.24 -24.27
CA SER A 576 3.67 -7.62 -23.84
C SER A 576 4.87 -8.56 -23.88
N VAL A 577 4.63 -9.87 -23.82
CA VAL A 577 5.64 -10.94 -23.89
C VAL A 577 5.96 -11.32 -25.34
N SER A 578 4.94 -11.48 -26.18
CA SER A 578 5.06 -12.07 -27.52
C SER A 578 5.06 -11.06 -28.67
N GLY A 579 4.47 -9.88 -28.47
CA GLY A 579 4.20 -8.91 -29.54
C GLY A 579 3.09 -9.31 -30.52
N GLY A 580 2.31 -10.36 -30.21
CA GLY A 580 1.22 -10.85 -31.06
C GLY A 580 0.01 -9.92 -31.17
N SER A 581 -0.85 -10.18 -32.16
CA SER A 581 -2.16 -9.55 -32.33
C SER A 581 -3.15 -10.02 -31.27
N LEU A 582 -4.00 -9.11 -30.79
CA LEU A 582 -5.04 -9.41 -29.80
C LEU A 582 -6.42 -9.53 -30.46
N CYS A 583 -7.02 -10.71 -30.41
CA CYS A 583 -8.44 -10.92 -30.65
C CYS A 583 -9.17 -11.03 -29.31
N ALA A 584 -10.32 -10.38 -29.14
CA ALA A 584 -11.08 -10.49 -27.90
C ALA A 584 -12.59 -10.28 -28.07
N GLN A 585 -13.37 -10.92 -27.20
CA GLN A 585 -14.81 -10.68 -27.06
C GLN A 585 -15.15 -10.20 -25.64
N THR A 586 -16.03 -9.21 -25.54
CA THR A 586 -16.54 -8.69 -24.26
C THR A 586 -18.04 -8.37 -24.37
N SER A 587 -18.77 -8.42 -23.25
CA SER A 587 -20.15 -7.90 -23.18
C SER A 587 -20.21 -6.40 -22.90
N GLU A 588 -19.12 -5.82 -22.38
CA GLU A 588 -19.11 -4.46 -21.84
C GLU A 588 -18.46 -3.46 -22.80
N ALA A 589 -19.28 -2.56 -23.35
CA ALA A 589 -18.80 -1.52 -24.26
C ALA A 589 -17.76 -0.58 -23.62
N GLY A 590 -17.86 -0.35 -22.30
CA GLY A 590 -16.87 0.41 -21.53
C GLY A 590 -15.51 -0.29 -21.45
N SER A 591 -15.50 -1.61 -21.26
CA SER A 591 -14.27 -2.41 -21.30
C SER A 591 -13.61 -2.36 -22.67
N MET A 592 -14.37 -2.41 -23.79
CA MET A 592 -13.76 -2.24 -25.12
C MET A 592 -13.03 -0.90 -25.28
N LEU A 593 -13.60 0.21 -24.78
CA LEU A 593 -12.93 1.51 -24.81
C LEU A 593 -11.60 1.45 -24.07
N VAL A 594 -11.63 1.02 -22.81
CA VAL A 594 -10.45 0.98 -21.94
C VAL A 594 -9.39 0.04 -22.49
N GLU A 595 -9.78 -1.10 -23.06
CA GLU A 595 -8.82 -2.04 -23.64
C GLU A 595 -8.19 -1.55 -24.94
N ARG A 596 -8.89 -0.77 -25.78
CA ARG A 596 -8.24 -0.09 -26.92
C ARG A 596 -7.20 0.94 -26.44
N LEU A 597 -7.50 1.68 -25.36
CA LEU A 597 -6.58 2.65 -24.77
C LEU A 597 -5.38 1.95 -24.08
N CYS A 598 -5.60 0.86 -23.35
CA CYS A 598 -4.55 0.06 -22.72
C CYS A 598 -3.69 -0.68 -23.75
N ALA A 599 -4.30 -1.24 -24.81
CA ALA A 599 -3.59 -1.86 -25.92
C ALA A 599 -2.67 -0.86 -26.62
N SER A 600 -3.17 0.32 -27.00
CA SER A 600 -2.33 1.33 -27.64
C SER A 600 -1.19 1.83 -26.73
N LEU A 601 -1.33 1.83 -25.40
CA LEU A 601 -0.25 2.19 -24.46
C LEU A 601 0.91 1.19 -24.46
N VAL A 602 0.62 -0.12 -24.60
CA VAL A 602 1.59 -1.21 -24.37
C VAL A 602 2.01 -1.93 -25.65
N CYS A 603 1.17 -1.94 -26.69
CA CYS A 603 1.43 -2.57 -27.98
C CYS A 603 1.78 -1.52 -29.06
N PRO A 604 2.72 -1.82 -29.97
CA PRO A 604 2.81 -1.13 -31.26
C PRO A 604 1.49 -1.28 -32.05
N ALA A 605 1.07 -0.23 -32.75
CA ALA A 605 -0.30 -0.07 -33.27
C ALA A 605 -0.74 -1.09 -34.36
N ASP A 606 -2.06 -1.08 -34.60
CA ASP A 606 -2.82 -1.66 -35.73
C ASP A 606 -3.22 -3.16 -35.72
N SER A 607 -2.94 -3.95 -34.67
CA SER A 607 -3.15 -5.42 -34.71
C SER A 607 -4.31 -6.01 -33.88
N SER A 608 -5.18 -5.20 -33.23
CA SER A 608 -6.22 -5.74 -32.32
C SER A 608 -7.64 -5.76 -32.90
N GLU A 609 -8.33 -6.89 -32.75
CA GLU A 609 -9.73 -7.12 -33.13
C GLU A 609 -10.57 -7.41 -31.88
N ILE A 610 -11.24 -6.38 -31.36
CA ILE A 610 -12.07 -6.47 -30.14
C ILE A 610 -13.54 -6.29 -30.51
N VAL A 611 -14.37 -7.27 -30.17
CA VAL A 611 -15.82 -7.31 -30.44
C VAL A 611 -16.62 -7.12 -29.15
N VAL A 612 -17.62 -6.23 -29.19
CA VAL A 612 -18.63 -6.10 -28.14
C VAL A 612 -19.90 -6.84 -28.58
N GLY A 613 -20.43 -7.72 -27.73
CA GLY A 613 -21.60 -8.52 -28.08
C GLY A 613 -22.23 -9.26 -26.89
N GLU A 614 -22.98 -10.32 -27.19
CA GLU A 614 -23.45 -11.25 -26.16
C GLU A 614 -22.28 -12.10 -25.63
N SER A 615 -22.49 -12.88 -24.55
CA SER A 615 -21.48 -13.83 -24.06
C SER A 615 -21.02 -14.79 -25.16
N ALA A 616 -19.71 -15.03 -25.27
CA ALA A 616 -19.15 -15.92 -26.28
C ALA A 616 -19.63 -17.38 -26.14
N LEU A 617 -20.11 -17.79 -24.94
CA LEU A 617 -20.81 -19.07 -24.77
C LEU A 617 -22.13 -19.13 -25.55
N LEU A 618 -22.85 -18.02 -25.66
CA LEU A 618 -24.12 -17.92 -26.39
C LEU A 618 -23.93 -17.58 -27.87
N LYS A 619 -23.01 -16.64 -28.16
CA LYS A 619 -22.77 -16.12 -29.51
C LYS A 619 -21.29 -15.76 -29.68
N ASP A 620 -20.53 -16.77 -30.06
CA ASP A 620 -19.12 -16.67 -30.40
C ASP A 620 -18.91 -15.83 -31.68
N ALA A 621 -18.22 -14.69 -31.55
CA ALA A 621 -17.87 -13.81 -32.67
C ALA A 621 -16.66 -14.30 -33.48
N PHE A 622 -15.87 -15.23 -32.94
CA PHE A 622 -14.63 -15.75 -33.52
C PHE A 622 -14.78 -17.21 -33.98
N SER A 623 -16.03 -17.63 -34.23
CA SER A 623 -16.35 -19.03 -34.53
C SER A 623 -15.61 -19.59 -35.73
N GLY A 624 -14.97 -20.75 -35.53
CA GLY A 624 -14.10 -21.39 -36.52
C GLY A 624 -12.67 -20.83 -36.62
N ARG A 625 -12.29 -19.84 -35.80
CA ARG A 625 -10.89 -19.38 -35.66
C ARG A 625 -10.18 -20.12 -34.53
N SER A 626 -8.88 -20.29 -34.71
CA SER A 626 -7.96 -20.90 -33.74
C SER A 626 -6.73 -20.03 -33.54
N PHE A 627 -6.20 -19.96 -32.32
CA PHE A 627 -5.19 -18.99 -31.91
C PHE A 627 -3.98 -19.67 -31.25
N ASP A 628 -2.79 -19.06 -31.37
CA ASP A 628 -1.55 -19.60 -30.80
C ASP A 628 -1.54 -19.53 -29.27
N PHE A 629 -2.20 -18.52 -28.71
CA PHE A 629 -2.36 -18.39 -27.28
C PHE A 629 -3.78 -17.98 -26.92
N VAL A 630 -4.44 -18.76 -26.06
CA VAL A 630 -5.74 -18.42 -25.51
C VAL A 630 -5.57 -18.12 -24.02
N THR A 631 -6.00 -16.95 -23.57
CA THR A 631 -5.84 -16.50 -22.20
C THR A 631 -7.05 -15.70 -21.76
N SER A 632 -7.57 -15.96 -20.55
CA SER A 632 -8.74 -15.25 -20.04
C SER A 632 -8.85 -15.33 -18.52
N PHE A 633 -9.37 -14.25 -17.94
CA PHE A 633 -9.84 -14.22 -16.56
C PHE A 633 -11.32 -14.61 -16.56
N LEU A 634 -11.63 -15.86 -16.20
CA LEU A 634 -12.97 -16.38 -16.38
C LEU A 634 -13.98 -15.92 -15.30
N PRO A 635 -15.26 -15.73 -15.69
CA PRO A 635 -16.41 -15.69 -14.79
C PRO A 635 -16.39 -16.77 -13.70
N CYS A 636 -16.56 -16.35 -12.43
CA CYS A 636 -16.41 -17.24 -11.28
C CYS A 636 -17.75 -17.85 -10.86
N ASN A 637 -18.02 -19.11 -11.26
CA ASN A 637 -19.23 -19.87 -10.91
C ASN A 637 -20.55 -19.27 -11.43
N GLU A 638 -20.51 -18.66 -12.61
CA GLU A 638 -21.70 -18.16 -13.34
C GLU A 638 -22.78 -19.25 -13.45
N THR A 639 -23.97 -18.99 -12.91
CA THR A 639 -25.01 -20.02 -12.69
C THR A 639 -26.12 -20.01 -13.76
N ASP A 640 -26.44 -18.84 -14.32
CA ASP A 640 -27.56 -18.63 -15.25
C ASP A 640 -27.09 -18.35 -16.70
N TRP A 641 -25.97 -18.96 -17.11
CA TRP A 641 -25.33 -18.70 -18.41
C TRP A 641 -26.15 -19.16 -19.63
N THR A 642 -27.15 -20.04 -19.45
CA THR A 642 -28.04 -20.49 -20.53
C THR A 642 -29.37 -21.12 -20.09
N ASP A 643 -30.47 -20.51 -20.53
CA ASP A 643 -31.82 -21.07 -20.46
C ASP A 643 -32.13 -22.07 -21.59
N ALA A 644 -31.32 -22.08 -22.65
CA ALA A 644 -31.49 -22.99 -23.78
C ALA A 644 -30.95 -24.41 -23.50
N PRO A 645 -31.54 -25.46 -24.10
CA PRO A 645 -30.86 -26.75 -24.20
C PRO A 645 -29.55 -26.59 -24.98
N LEU A 646 -28.47 -27.20 -24.50
CA LEU A 646 -27.19 -27.23 -25.19
C LEU A 646 -27.25 -28.19 -26.38
N ASP A 647 -26.72 -27.79 -27.53
CA ASP A 647 -26.59 -28.67 -28.69
C ASP A 647 -25.46 -29.69 -28.44
N ALA A 648 -25.78 -30.97 -28.58
CA ALA A 648 -24.81 -32.06 -28.46
C ALA A 648 -23.83 -32.15 -29.65
N ASN A 649 -24.09 -31.40 -30.72
CA ASN A 649 -23.22 -31.28 -31.90
C ASN A 649 -22.34 -30.02 -31.87
N ASP A 650 -22.46 -29.18 -30.84
CA ASP A 650 -21.59 -28.02 -30.65
C ASP A 650 -20.13 -28.49 -30.46
N GLN A 651 -19.27 -28.06 -31.38
CA GLN A 651 -17.88 -28.52 -31.47
C GLN A 651 -17.03 -28.10 -30.26
N ARG A 652 -17.54 -27.19 -29.41
CA ARG A 652 -16.85 -26.76 -28.19
C ARG A 652 -16.86 -27.84 -27.10
N TRP A 653 -17.85 -28.74 -27.06
CA TRP A 653 -18.02 -29.73 -25.99
C TRP A 653 -17.15 -30.98 -26.15
N ILE A 654 -15.85 -30.77 -26.42
CA ILE A 654 -14.83 -31.78 -26.74
C ILE A 654 -14.71 -32.87 -25.65
N PHE A 655 -14.85 -32.49 -24.38
CA PHE A 655 -14.75 -33.37 -23.21
C PHE A 655 -16.12 -33.78 -22.65
N GLY A 656 -17.20 -33.47 -23.38
CA GLY A 656 -18.58 -33.76 -22.99
C GLY A 656 -19.36 -32.53 -22.50
N MET A 657 -20.67 -32.73 -22.34
CA MET A 657 -21.62 -31.66 -22.11
C MET A 657 -21.41 -30.96 -20.74
N PRO A 658 -21.13 -29.64 -20.69
CA PRO A 658 -20.98 -28.91 -19.43
C PRO A 658 -22.32 -28.76 -18.68
N PRO A 659 -22.29 -28.54 -17.36
CA PRO A 659 -23.51 -28.32 -16.58
C PRO A 659 -24.14 -26.95 -16.89
N ARG A 660 -25.43 -26.96 -17.21
CA ARG A 660 -26.19 -25.72 -17.51
C ARG A 660 -26.30 -24.75 -16.33
N ASN A 661 -26.17 -25.23 -15.10
CA ASN A 661 -26.24 -24.41 -13.89
C ASN A 661 -24.86 -23.93 -13.39
N LYS A 662 -23.78 -24.09 -14.16
CA LYS A 662 -22.43 -23.63 -13.80
C LYS A 662 -21.48 -23.52 -15.01
N ALA A 663 -21.10 -22.31 -15.41
CA ALA A 663 -20.38 -22.09 -16.67
C ALA A 663 -18.90 -22.53 -16.66
N ASN A 664 -18.28 -22.84 -15.51
CA ASN A 664 -16.84 -23.06 -15.38
C ASN A 664 -16.24 -24.04 -16.43
N LEU A 665 -16.88 -25.19 -16.65
CA LEU A 665 -16.44 -26.18 -17.65
C LEU A 665 -16.87 -25.81 -19.08
N ALA A 666 -17.90 -24.97 -19.25
CA ALA A 666 -18.26 -24.44 -20.57
C ALA A 666 -17.21 -23.43 -21.05
N TRP A 667 -16.77 -22.52 -20.17
CA TRP A 667 -15.71 -21.56 -20.44
C TRP A 667 -14.38 -22.22 -20.76
N PHE A 668 -13.94 -23.21 -19.96
CA PHE A 668 -12.71 -23.97 -20.27
C PHE A 668 -12.80 -24.66 -21.64
N GLN A 669 -13.93 -25.30 -21.94
CA GLN A 669 -14.12 -26.01 -23.20
C GLN A 669 -14.17 -25.08 -24.42
N HIS A 670 -14.87 -23.95 -24.31
CA HIS A 670 -14.90 -22.93 -25.36
C HIS A 670 -13.49 -22.36 -25.61
N ALA A 671 -12.74 -21.98 -24.56
CA ALA A 671 -11.38 -21.49 -24.70
C ALA A 671 -10.42 -22.55 -25.27
N TYR A 672 -10.57 -23.83 -24.87
CA TYR A 672 -9.80 -24.94 -25.42
C TYR A 672 -10.10 -25.20 -26.91
N ALA A 673 -11.35 -25.07 -27.34
CA ALA A 673 -11.75 -25.25 -28.74
C ALA A 673 -11.20 -24.17 -29.69
N HIS A 674 -10.87 -22.98 -29.18
CA HIS A 674 -10.21 -21.91 -29.92
C HIS A 674 -8.67 -21.99 -29.93
N ARG A 675 -8.07 -22.99 -29.28
CA ARG A 675 -6.62 -23.19 -29.30
C ARG A 675 -6.18 -23.81 -30.64
N SER A 676 -5.16 -23.25 -31.28
CA SER A 676 -4.52 -23.90 -32.44
C SER A 676 -3.85 -25.21 -32.01
N LYS A 677 -3.49 -26.09 -32.95
CA LYS A 677 -2.95 -27.42 -32.59
C LYS A 677 -1.70 -27.32 -31.70
N GLU A 678 -0.79 -26.41 -32.03
CA GLU A 678 0.45 -26.17 -31.26
C GLU A 678 0.28 -25.08 -30.19
N GLY A 679 -0.87 -24.42 -30.14
CA GLY A 679 -1.13 -23.30 -29.23
C GLY A 679 -1.23 -23.72 -27.77
N THR A 680 -1.13 -22.73 -26.88
CA THR A 680 -1.25 -22.89 -25.43
C THR A 680 -2.49 -22.17 -24.91
N LEU A 681 -3.17 -22.78 -23.94
CA LEU A 681 -4.26 -22.22 -23.17
C LEU A 681 -3.78 -21.90 -21.74
N VAL A 682 -3.97 -20.67 -21.25
CA VAL A 682 -3.69 -20.28 -19.85
C VAL A 682 -4.90 -19.55 -19.27
N LEU A 683 -5.68 -20.22 -18.43
CA LEU A 683 -6.90 -19.64 -17.84
C LEU A 683 -6.74 -19.43 -16.34
N LEU A 684 -7.25 -18.30 -15.85
CA LEU A 684 -7.51 -18.11 -14.43
C LEU A 684 -8.97 -18.47 -14.15
N ALA A 685 -9.19 -19.50 -13.33
CA ALA A 685 -10.49 -20.13 -13.16
C ALA A 685 -10.79 -20.49 -11.70
N ALA A 686 -12.07 -20.54 -11.34
CA ALA A 686 -12.52 -20.93 -10.01
C ALA A 686 -12.12 -22.37 -9.65
N ASN A 687 -11.61 -22.58 -8.42
CA ASN A 687 -11.14 -23.90 -7.93
C ASN A 687 -12.18 -25.02 -8.07
N ALA A 688 -13.48 -24.69 -8.10
CA ALA A 688 -14.56 -25.65 -8.30
C ALA A 688 -14.43 -26.45 -9.61
N LEU A 689 -13.85 -25.88 -10.67
CA LEU A 689 -13.55 -26.59 -11.92
C LEU A 689 -12.72 -27.86 -11.65
N LEU A 690 -11.79 -27.79 -10.69
CA LEU A 690 -10.83 -28.85 -10.38
C LEU A 690 -11.42 -30.03 -9.58
N HIS A 691 -12.56 -29.87 -8.90
CA HIS A 691 -13.04 -30.86 -7.92
C HIS A 691 -14.56 -30.95 -7.67
N GLU A 692 -15.40 -30.03 -8.17
CA GLU A 692 -16.84 -30.10 -7.91
C GLU A 692 -17.42 -31.39 -8.49
N SER A 693 -18.15 -32.13 -7.66
CA SER A 693 -18.54 -33.53 -7.91
C SER A 693 -20.02 -33.72 -8.25
N ARG A 694 -20.68 -32.67 -8.77
CA ARG A 694 -22.13 -32.66 -9.03
C ARG A 694 -22.43 -32.92 -10.51
N GLY A 695 -23.56 -33.58 -10.77
CA GLY A 695 -24.06 -33.78 -12.13
C GLY A 695 -23.03 -34.46 -13.04
N CYS A 696 -22.79 -33.86 -14.22
CA CYS A 696 -21.82 -34.33 -15.21
C CYS A 696 -20.38 -33.82 -15.00
N GLU A 697 -20.12 -32.95 -14.01
CA GLU A 697 -18.78 -32.37 -13.79
C GLU A 697 -17.66 -33.42 -13.57
N PRO A 698 -17.88 -34.54 -12.84
CA PRO A 698 -16.90 -35.61 -12.72
C PRO A 698 -16.52 -36.24 -14.06
N ASP A 699 -17.49 -36.53 -14.92
CA ASP A 699 -17.27 -37.24 -16.18
C ASP A 699 -16.56 -36.35 -17.20
N VAL A 700 -16.96 -35.08 -17.31
CA VAL A 700 -16.29 -34.09 -18.17
C VAL A 700 -14.85 -33.86 -17.71
N ARG A 701 -14.61 -33.67 -16.40
CA ARG A 701 -13.25 -33.52 -15.87
C ARG A 701 -12.42 -34.80 -16.03
N LYS A 702 -13.02 -35.98 -15.92
CA LYS A 702 -12.33 -37.23 -16.21
C LYS A 702 -11.91 -37.31 -17.69
N SER A 703 -12.76 -36.86 -18.62
CA SER A 703 -12.38 -36.77 -20.04
C SER A 703 -11.27 -35.74 -20.30
N ILE A 704 -11.25 -34.61 -19.57
CA ILE A 704 -10.14 -33.64 -19.58
C ILE A 704 -8.84 -34.31 -19.11
N ILE A 705 -8.84 -35.00 -17.96
CA ILE A 705 -7.66 -35.69 -17.43
C ILE A 705 -7.17 -36.77 -18.42
N ASP A 706 -8.08 -37.63 -18.91
CA ASP A 706 -7.78 -38.76 -19.80
C ASP A 706 -7.08 -38.33 -21.11
N SER A 707 -7.45 -37.16 -21.64
CA SER A 707 -6.82 -36.54 -22.80
C SER A 707 -5.37 -36.09 -22.60
N GLY A 708 -4.91 -35.96 -21.35
CA GLY A 708 -3.57 -35.45 -21.02
C GLY A 708 -3.34 -33.98 -21.35
N CYS A 709 -4.36 -33.21 -21.73
CA CYS A 709 -4.19 -31.84 -22.25
C CYS A 709 -3.66 -30.83 -21.20
N ILE A 710 -3.90 -31.05 -19.91
CA ILE A 710 -3.46 -30.16 -18.82
C ILE A 710 -1.94 -30.31 -18.62
N ARG A 711 -1.17 -29.25 -18.85
CA ARG A 711 0.29 -29.19 -18.56
C ARG A 711 0.56 -28.90 -17.10
N ALA A 712 -0.13 -27.91 -16.54
CA ALA A 712 0.09 -27.47 -15.16
C ALA A 712 -1.18 -26.92 -14.51
N VAL A 713 -1.29 -27.07 -13.18
CA VAL A 713 -2.32 -26.43 -12.36
C VAL A 713 -1.67 -25.76 -11.16
N ILE A 714 -1.90 -24.46 -11.00
CA ILE A 714 -1.33 -23.63 -9.93
C ILE A 714 -2.48 -23.07 -9.08
N SER A 715 -2.64 -23.55 -7.85
CA SER A 715 -3.65 -23.01 -6.93
C SER A 715 -3.12 -21.77 -6.21
N LEU A 716 -3.80 -20.64 -6.41
CA LEU A 716 -3.40 -19.37 -5.82
C LEU A 716 -3.97 -19.21 -4.39
N PRO A 717 -3.37 -18.31 -3.56
CA PRO A 717 -3.97 -17.88 -2.31
C PRO A 717 -5.43 -17.46 -2.47
N GLY A 718 -6.31 -17.91 -1.57
CA GLY A 718 -7.63 -17.30 -1.42
C GLY A 718 -7.52 -15.87 -0.87
N ARG A 719 -8.51 -15.02 -1.16
CA ARG A 719 -8.56 -13.60 -0.76
C ARG A 719 -7.55 -12.67 -1.46
N LEU A 720 -7.01 -13.04 -2.63
CA LEU A 720 -6.26 -12.12 -3.51
C LEU A 720 -7.16 -11.08 -4.22
N PHE A 721 -8.47 -11.31 -4.28
CA PHE A 721 -9.45 -10.43 -4.91
C PHE A 721 -10.30 -9.76 -3.83
N ASP A 722 -10.44 -8.43 -3.92
CA ASP A 722 -11.13 -7.62 -2.91
C ASP A 722 -12.67 -7.73 -2.98
N ASP A 723 -13.24 -8.41 -3.99
CA ASP A 723 -14.68 -8.67 -4.10
C ASP A 723 -15.17 -9.90 -3.31
N GLY A 724 -14.24 -10.60 -2.65
CA GLY A 724 -14.56 -11.78 -1.83
C GLY A 724 -14.92 -13.03 -2.64
N ARG A 725 -14.63 -13.08 -3.95
CA ARG A 725 -14.87 -14.26 -4.78
C ARG A 725 -14.13 -15.51 -4.28
N ALA A 726 -14.59 -16.68 -4.74
CA ALA A 726 -13.92 -17.95 -4.44
C ALA A 726 -12.46 -17.97 -4.91
N ALA A 727 -11.61 -18.72 -4.21
CA ALA A 727 -10.22 -18.94 -4.63
C ALA A 727 -10.14 -19.53 -6.04
N GLN A 728 -9.06 -19.18 -6.74
CA GLN A 728 -8.85 -19.49 -8.15
C GLN A 728 -7.50 -20.18 -8.37
N SER A 729 -7.42 -20.93 -9.47
CA SER A 729 -6.21 -21.58 -9.95
C SER A 729 -5.92 -21.14 -11.38
N ILE A 730 -4.64 -21.05 -11.71
CA ILE A 730 -4.19 -20.95 -13.10
C ILE A 730 -4.11 -22.37 -13.68
N ILE A 731 -4.71 -22.58 -14.84
CA ILE A 731 -4.72 -23.84 -15.57
C ILE A 731 -4.00 -23.62 -16.90
N VAL A 732 -2.91 -24.37 -17.11
CA VAL A 732 -2.18 -24.40 -18.38
C VAL A 732 -2.55 -25.67 -19.13
N ALA A 733 -2.98 -25.56 -20.39
CA ALA A 733 -3.31 -26.70 -21.24
C ALA A 733 -2.78 -26.54 -22.69
N GLN A 734 -2.53 -27.66 -23.34
CA GLN A 734 -2.00 -27.76 -24.71
C GLN A 734 -2.72 -28.91 -25.45
N ASP A 735 -2.15 -29.43 -26.55
CA ASP A 735 -2.72 -30.55 -27.29
C ASP A 735 -2.83 -31.82 -26.44
N CYS A 736 -3.69 -32.74 -26.85
CA CYS A 736 -3.85 -34.03 -26.17
C CYS A 736 -2.53 -34.83 -26.20
N ARG A 737 -2.19 -35.49 -25.09
CA ARG A 737 -0.91 -36.19 -24.89
C ARG A 737 -1.11 -37.68 -24.61
N GLY A 738 -0.02 -38.44 -24.73
CA GLY A 738 0.02 -39.89 -24.48
C GLY A 738 -0.27 -40.30 -23.04
N ASP A 739 -0.26 -41.61 -22.78
CA ASP A 739 -0.51 -42.15 -21.43
C ASP A 739 0.64 -41.91 -20.44
N ASP A 740 1.84 -41.68 -20.97
CA ASP A 740 3.09 -41.36 -20.27
C ASP A 740 3.25 -39.87 -19.93
N CYS A 741 2.22 -39.05 -20.17
CA CYS A 741 2.32 -37.62 -19.90
C CYS A 741 2.18 -37.29 -18.41
N GLU A 742 2.99 -36.33 -17.95
CA GLU A 742 2.90 -35.77 -16.60
C GLU A 742 2.20 -34.39 -16.59
N THR A 743 1.66 -34.04 -15.43
CA THR A 743 1.09 -32.71 -15.13
C THR A 743 1.82 -32.12 -13.91
N LEU A 744 2.26 -30.87 -14.01
CA LEU A 744 2.85 -30.15 -12.90
C LEU A 744 1.77 -29.55 -11.99
N PHE A 745 1.69 -30.01 -10.75
CA PHE A 745 0.83 -29.41 -9.73
C PHE A 745 1.63 -28.47 -8.84
N ILE A 746 1.13 -27.26 -8.61
CA ILE A 746 1.69 -26.29 -7.67
C ILE A 746 0.60 -25.81 -6.71
N ASP A 747 0.80 -26.00 -5.41
CA ASP A 747 -0.02 -25.43 -4.35
C ASP A 747 0.66 -24.17 -3.79
N ALA A 748 0.24 -23.01 -4.28
CA ALA A 748 0.68 -21.71 -3.77
C ALA A 748 -0.32 -21.11 -2.77
N THR A 749 -1.32 -21.85 -2.27
CA THR A 749 -2.38 -21.30 -1.39
C THR A 749 -1.84 -20.70 -0.09
N ALA A 750 -0.72 -21.23 0.39
CA ALA A 750 0.03 -20.74 1.55
C ALA A 750 0.88 -19.49 1.27
N CYS A 751 1.21 -19.17 0.01
CA CYS A 751 2.19 -18.15 -0.36
C CYS A 751 1.72 -16.69 -0.24
N GLY A 752 0.42 -16.46 -0.01
CA GLY A 752 -0.10 -15.09 0.13
C GLY A 752 0.17 -14.49 1.52
N VAL A 753 0.52 -13.21 1.58
CA VAL A 753 0.70 -12.47 2.84
C VAL A 753 -0.55 -11.65 3.16
N GLU A 754 -0.82 -11.36 4.44
CA GLU A 754 -1.92 -10.47 4.82
C GLU A 754 -1.70 -9.06 4.24
N ASN A 755 -2.72 -8.51 3.58
CA ASN A 755 -2.68 -7.13 3.11
C ASN A 755 -2.91 -6.19 4.30
N ALA A 756 -1.87 -5.45 4.71
CA ALA A 756 -1.96 -4.47 5.79
C ALA A 756 -2.58 -3.12 5.35
N GLY A 757 -2.97 -3.00 4.08
CA GLY A 757 -3.53 -1.80 3.46
C GLY A 757 -4.93 -1.41 3.96
N LEU A 758 -5.31 -0.16 3.67
CA LEU A 758 -6.55 0.48 4.11
C LEU A 758 -7.78 0.01 3.31
N GLY A 759 -8.28 -1.20 3.58
CA GLY A 759 -9.50 -1.76 2.99
C GLY A 759 -10.67 -1.88 3.99
N GLY A 760 -11.66 -0.99 3.90
CA GLY A 760 -12.89 -1.06 4.71
C GLY A 760 -13.92 -2.04 4.16
N GLY A 761 -13.63 -3.35 4.17
CA GLY A 761 -14.47 -4.43 3.63
C GLY A 761 -14.32 -5.73 4.41
N GLY A 762 -15.20 -6.71 4.17
CA GLY A 762 -15.23 -7.96 4.94
C GLY A 762 -14.15 -8.97 4.54
N ALA A 763 -13.51 -9.59 5.55
CA ALA A 763 -12.41 -10.57 5.47
C ALA A 763 -11.08 -9.99 4.93
N GLU A 764 -9.98 -10.19 5.67
CA GLU A 764 -8.67 -9.59 5.34
C GLU A 764 -8.20 -10.06 3.95
N SER A 765 -7.96 -9.13 3.01
CA SER A 765 -7.38 -9.49 1.71
C SER A 765 -5.91 -9.88 1.86
N ARG A 766 -5.37 -10.55 0.83
CA ARG A 766 -3.98 -11.04 0.78
C ARG A 766 -3.30 -10.51 -0.47
N LEU A 767 -1.99 -10.30 -0.38
CA LEU A 767 -1.13 -10.01 -1.52
C LEU A 767 -0.35 -11.27 -1.91
N LEU A 768 -0.03 -11.42 -3.20
CA LEU A 768 0.92 -12.41 -3.70
C LEU A 768 2.29 -11.73 -3.85
N PRO A 769 3.27 -11.98 -2.96
CA PRO A 769 4.55 -11.29 -3.01
C PRO A 769 5.37 -11.75 -4.22
N SER A 770 6.24 -10.87 -4.76
CA SER A 770 7.08 -11.19 -5.92
C SER A 770 7.95 -12.44 -5.71
N SER A 771 8.42 -12.69 -4.50
CA SER A 771 9.14 -13.92 -4.14
C SER A 771 8.32 -15.21 -4.30
N ALA A 772 6.99 -15.15 -4.18
CA ALA A 772 6.11 -16.25 -4.50
C ALA A 772 5.92 -16.41 -6.01
N ILE A 773 5.81 -15.31 -6.76
CA ILE A 773 5.77 -15.30 -8.23
C ILE A 773 7.05 -15.97 -8.77
N ASP A 774 8.22 -15.51 -8.32
CA ASP A 774 9.52 -16.06 -8.70
C ASP A 774 9.63 -17.56 -8.39
N LYS A 775 9.14 -18.00 -7.22
CA LYS A 775 9.16 -19.42 -6.84
C LYS A 775 8.28 -20.27 -7.77
N ILE A 776 7.08 -19.81 -8.08
CA ILE A 776 6.15 -20.50 -9.00
C ILE A 776 6.75 -20.56 -10.41
N LEU A 777 7.22 -19.42 -10.93
CA LEU A 777 7.83 -19.34 -12.27
C LEU A 777 9.11 -20.16 -12.39
N SER A 778 9.93 -20.22 -11.33
CA SER A 778 11.13 -21.06 -11.31
C SER A 778 10.77 -22.54 -11.38
N ALA A 779 9.80 -23.00 -10.59
CA ALA A 779 9.33 -24.39 -10.64
C ALA A 779 8.79 -24.77 -12.03
N ILE A 780 7.98 -23.90 -12.64
CA ILE A 780 7.47 -24.08 -14.01
C ILE A 780 8.62 -24.14 -15.03
N ARG A 781 9.57 -23.19 -14.98
CA ARG A 781 10.71 -23.12 -15.92
C ARG A 781 11.63 -24.34 -15.82
N PHE A 782 12.00 -24.75 -14.61
CA PHE A 782 12.85 -25.92 -14.41
C PHE A 782 12.17 -27.22 -14.85
N TRP A 783 10.86 -27.34 -14.64
CA TRP A 783 10.07 -28.48 -15.11
C TRP A 783 9.98 -28.52 -16.65
N GLU A 784 9.59 -27.40 -17.28
CA GLU A 784 9.42 -27.32 -18.73
C GLU A 784 10.74 -27.56 -19.49
N LEU A 785 11.87 -27.08 -18.94
CA LEU A 785 13.21 -27.31 -19.51
C LEU A 785 13.79 -28.69 -19.19
N GLY A 786 13.16 -29.47 -18.30
CA GLY A 786 13.68 -30.75 -17.82
C GLY A 786 15.03 -30.64 -17.08
N GLN A 787 15.32 -29.49 -16.47
CA GLN A 787 16.62 -29.18 -15.86
C GLN A 787 16.45 -28.58 -14.47
N GLY A 788 17.00 -29.25 -13.45
CA GLY A 788 17.02 -28.75 -12.07
C GLY A 788 15.68 -28.82 -11.32
N TYR A 789 14.63 -29.35 -11.94
CA TYR A 789 13.35 -29.58 -11.26
C TYR A 789 13.47 -30.67 -10.19
N VAL A 790 12.82 -30.46 -9.05
CA VAL A 790 12.69 -31.40 -7.94
C VAL A 790 11.31 -31.21 -7.32
N ASP A 791 10.60 -32.30 -7.04
CA ASP A 791 9.35 -32.26 -6.27
C ASP A 791 9.59 -31.64 -4.88
N GLU A 792 8.83 -30.61 -4.53
CA GLU A 792 8.89 -29.96 -3.21
C GLU A 792 7.61 -30.28 -2.42
N LYS A 793 7.76 -31.11 -1.38
CA LYS A 793 6.66 -31.49 -0.50
C LYS A 793 5.96 -30.26 0.09
N GLY A 794 4.64 -30.18 -0.10
CA GLY A 794 3.79 -29.06 0.31
C GLY A 794 3.77 -27.88 -0.66
N PHE A 795 4.45 -27.96 -1.80
CA PHE A 795 4.52 -26.87 -2.79
C PHE A 795 4.33 -27.33 -4.24
N CYS A 796 5.14 -28.25 -4.77
CA CYS A 796 5.02 -28.67 -6.17
C CYS A 796 5.39 -30.14 -6.40
N ARG A 797 4.76 -30.76 -7.41
CA ARG A 797 5.05 -32.14 -7.81
C ARG A 797 4.70 -32.39 -9.28
N SER A 798 5.53 -33.14 -10.00
CA SER A 798 5.16 -33.72 -11.29
C SER A 798 4.41 -35.04 -11.10
N VAL A 799 3.27 -35.22 -11.77
CA VAL A 799 2.36 -36.34 -11.51
C VAL A 799 1.94 -37.01 -12.83
N GLU A 800 2.12 -38.32 -12.92
CA GLU A 800 1.66 -39.14 -14.06
C GLU A 800 0.14 -39.08 -14.23
N LYS A 801 -0.34 -39.11 -15.48
CA LYS A 801 -1.78 -39.20 -15.80
C LYS A 801 -2.49 -40.35 -15.07
N SER A 802 -1.80 -41.46 -14.84
CA SER A 802 -2.29 -42.64 -14.11
C SER A 802 -2.78 -42.33 -12.69
N GLU A 803 -1.99 -41.57 -11.92
CA GLU A 803 -2.32 -41.15 -10.54
C GLU A 803 -3.44 -40.10 -10.53
N ILE A 804 -3.44 -39.17 -11.49
CA ILE A 804 -4.50 -38.15 -11.61
C ILE A 804 -5.85 -38.83 -11.92
N MET A 805 -5.85 -39.84 -12.79
CA MET A 805 -7.05 -40.63 -13.15
C MET A 805 -7.60 -41.46 -12.00
N ASP A 806 -6.77 -41.96 -11.08
CA ASP A 806 -7.22 -42.63 -9.84
C ASP A 806 -7.95 -41.64 -8.91
N LYS A 807 -7.49 -40.38 -8.83
CA LYS A 807 -8.12 -39.37 -7.96
C LYS A 807 -9.34 -38.67 -8.59
N GLY A 808 -9.38 -38.52 -9.92
CA GLY A 808 -10.48 -37.85 -10.64
C GLY A 808 -10.63 -36.34 -10.36
N VAL A 809 -9.60 -35.73 -9.77
CA VAL A 809 -9.54 -34.30 -9.43
C VAL A 809 -8.23 -33.69 -9.93
N LEU A 810 -8.25 -32.38 -10.18
CA LEU A 810 -7.11 -31.60 -10.67
C LEU A 810 -6.58 -30.64 -9.59
N THR A 811 -6.76 -30.96 -8.30
CA THR A 811 -6.44 -30.08 -7.18
C THR A 811 -5.00 -30.27 -6.68
N PRO A 812 -4.11 -29.27 -6.79
CA PRO A 812 -2.70 -29.41 -6.39
C PRO A 812 -2.48 -29.92 -4.97
N TRP A 813 -3.27 -29.43 -4.00
CA TRP A 813 -3.23 -29.86 -2.60
C TRP A 813 -3.57 -31.34 -2.38
N THR A 814 -4.02 -32.08 -3.40
CA THR A 814 -4.21 -33.54 -3.34
C THR A 814 -2.92 -34.31 -3.64
N PHE A 815 -2.03 -33.74 -4.45
CA PHE A 815 -0.87 -34.45 -5.00
C PHE A 815 0.47 -34.08 -4.34
N VAL A 816 0.58 -32.87 -3.76
CA VAL A 816 1.84 -32.34 -3.20
C VAL A 816 2.05 -32.63 -1.69
N GLN A 817 1.13 -33.35 -1.01
CA GLN A 817 1.08 -33.47 0.47
C GLN A 817 2.14 -34.36 1.14
#